data_AF-A0A960YAN0-F1
#
_entry.id   AF-A0A960YAN0-F1
#
_cell.length_a   1.000
_cell.length_b   1.000
_cell.length_c   1.000
_cell.angle_alpha   90.00
_cell.angle_beta   90.00
_cell.angle_gamma   90.00
#
_symmetry.space_group_name_H-M   'P 1'
#
loop_
_entity.id
_entity.type
_entity.pdbx_description
1 polymer ?
#
loop_
_entity_poly.entity_id
_entity_poly.type
_entity_poly.pdbx_seq_one_letter_code
_entity_poly.pdbx_strand_id
1 'polypeptide(L)'
;PIDAKEEPAMLTMHKFLIFMALVLVMSLSVACGCGDDDDDDDSSSPDDDDDDDDNDTDDDDDTGSTECVDEDGDGFGENCEAGADCNDYDAAAYQVLTGYLDVDSDGYPGTEVSICGGEALPAGYFSYSDDCNDASAMSYPGAAEIPDDGEDQDCQGGDLTASNDNGIFVDGDSGSNANPGTMEEPVKTVQKGIDLAEGDTERVYIATEEYDEDVQVAGVALYGGYDAADWSRDIEANETELTATVAYPIEVASDGWVRADGLTINGIDTGASFGVFGNPGAEITFSRLRINTFADGTGGFGVYNGSGGLTYLEDVVIDMTDNSSSLYGVQQVGGLFTADNLRILATGTTGTFYGVLLAGSAYGMVTNSSVVVDGPSANYGILASGASIEMRGTTLDMGDSPGVTYGVLVAGGAASFIDNDVTIGETASAFGMMLAPAYGGQLINNRIQIGEGLGSLYGIYSSGVPFATLTAMNNRVFVGNGPGETIAFYSTSSPLFSANNTLIAGEGSISIGAYVGLTTTEISSSYLVNNVIQSDEGSTSEWTVYMTTGAALPVLNLLNNDLAGESPDCLVKVNAGCVTDIGDVNECAWVGCREASGNLDDEPDLVDPAMGNFALVDTSPLIDAGVNPAPWAPDAAGDAIWYDYEMDVRPAGDGFDIGADEFLP
;
A
#
# COMPACT_ATOMS: atom_id res chain seq x y z
N PRO A 1 36.57 -10.27 -10.84
CA PRO A 1 37.05 -8.98 -11.39
C PRO A 1 36.27 -8.64 -12.66
N ILE A 2 35.06 -8.15 -12.44
CA ILE A 2 34.19 -7.48 -13.40
C ILE A 2 33.93 -6.12 -12.73
N ASP A 3 34.15 -5.04 -13.49
CA ASP A 3 34.12 -3.64 -13.04
C ASP A 3 32.78 -3.30 -12.37
N ALA A 4 32.85 -2.75 -11.16
CA ALA A 4 31.74 -2.21 -10.38
C ALA A 4 31.52 -0.74 -10.76
N LYS A 5 30.88 -0.48 -11.91
CA LYS A 5 30.57 0.91 -12.32
C LYS A 5 29.20 1.17 -12.94
N GLU A 6 28.28 0.21 -12.94
CA GLU A 6 26.90 0.49 -13.29
C GLU A 6 25.97 -0.31 -12.38
N GLU A 7 24.96 0.38 -11.84
CA GLU A 7 23.56 -0.08 -11.65
C GLU A 7 22.96 0.04 -10.23
N PRO A 8 22.13 1.08 -10.00
CA PRO A 8 20.89 0.97 -9.23
C PRO A 8 19.67 0.59 -10.11
N ALA A 9 19.83 0.52 -11.44
CA ALA A 9 18.72 0.34 -12.39
C ALA A 9 18.19 -1.10 -12.52
N MET A 10 19.02 -2.14 -12.29
CA MET A 10 18.59 -3.55 -12.46
C MET A 10 17.71 -4.09 -11.34
N LEU A 11 17.79 -3.56 -10.11
CA LEU A 11 17.07 -4.12 -8.95
C LEU A 11 15.59 -3.73 -8.97
N THR A 12 15.29 -2.49 -9.39
CA THR A 12 13.93 -2.04 -9.73
C THR A 12 13.30 -2.90 -10.85
N MET A 13 14.14 -3.38 -11.78
CA MET A 13 13.70 -4.25 -12.88
C MET A 13 13.41 -5.69 -12.43
N HIS A 14 14.04 -6.18 -11.36
CA HIS A 14 13.73 -7.49 -10.74
C HIS A 14 12.41 -7.46 -9.98
N LYS A 15 12.13 -6.39 -9.20
CA LYS A 15 10.81 -6.13 -8.60
C LYS A 15 9.72 -6.02 -9.70
N PHE A 16 10.05 -5.39 -10.82
CA PHE A 16 9.17 -5.27 -11.99
C PHE A 16 8.91 -6.60 -12.73
N LEU A 17 9.93 -7.47 -12.90
CA LEU A 17 9.81 -8.76 -13.61
C LEU A 17 9.16 -9.86 -12.77
N ILE A 18 9.41 -9.91 -11.46
CA ILE A 18 8.80 -10.88 -10.55
C ILE A 18 7.30 -10.54 -10.37
N PHE A 19 6.96 -9.26 -10.22
CA PHE A 19 5.55 -8.84 -10.14
C PHE A 19 4.83 -8.95 -11.49
N MET A 20 5.46 -8.63 -12.63
CA MET A 20 4.87 -8.93 -13.94
C MET A 20 4.69 -10.44 -14.16
N ALA A 21 5.61 -11.29 -13.69
CA ALA A 21 5.45 -12.74 -13.78
C ALA A 21 4.29 -13.24 -12.90
N LEU A 22 4.11 -12.69 -11.69
CA LEU A 22 2.99 -13.03 -10.81
C LEU A 22 1.63 -12.58 -11.40
N VAL A 23 1.58 -11.37 -11.97
CA VAL A 23 0.39 -10.81 -12.64
C VAL A 23 0.08 -11.55 -13.96
N LEU A 24 1.09 -12.04 -14.68
CA LEU A 24 0.89 -12.80 -15.92
C LEU A 24 0.49 -14.27 -15.65
N VAL A 25 0.99 -14.89 -14.57
CA VAL A 25 0.69 -16.29 -14.20
C VAL A 25 -0.74 -16.44 -13.67
N MET A 26 -1.33 -15.39 -13.08
CA MET A 26 -2.77 -15.38 -12.71
C MET A 26 -3.74 -15.27 -13.90
N SER A 27 -3.24 -15.14 -15.14
CA SER A 27 -4.07 -15.02 -16.35
C SER A 27 -4.06 -16.25 -17.27
N LEU A 28 -3.41 -17.36 -16.87
CA LEU A 28 -3.34 -18.59 -17.65
C LEU A 28 -3.96 -19.79 -16.91
N SER A 29 -5.29 -19.77 -16.73
CA SER A 29 -6.05 -21.00 -16.48
C SER A 29 -6.09 -21.84 -17.75
N VAL A 30 -5.11 -22.75 -17.92
CA VAL A 30 -5.22 -23.82 -18.93
C VAL A 30 -6.23 -24.84 -18.42
N ALA A 31 -7.39 -24.82 -19.05
CA ALA A 31 -8.39 -25.86 -18.98
C ALA A 31 -7.75 -27.24 -19.24
N CYS A 32 -7.75 -28.11 -18.22
CA CYS A 32 -7.71 -29.55 -18.48
C CYS A 32 -9.11 -29.95 -18.93
N GLY A 33 -9.30 -29.92 -20.25
CA GLY A 33 -10.52 -30.41 -20.90
C GLY A 33 -10.59 -31.92 -20.78
N CYS A 34 -11.62 -32.39 -20.10
CA CYS A 34 -12.16 -33.73 -20.26
C CYS A 34 -12.62 -33.90 -21.71
N GLY A 35 -12.12 -34.95 -22.36
CA GLY A 35 -12.51 -35.37 -23.69
C GLY A 35 -12.42 -36.89 -23.76
N ASP A 36 -13.59 -37.50 -23.74
CA ASP A 36 -13.85 -38.92 -23.99
C ASP A 36 -13.19 -39.38 -25.29
N ASP A 37 -12.71 -40.63 -25.31
CA ASP A 37 -12.90 -41.51 -26.46
C ASP A 37 -13.00 -42.95 -25.93
N ASP A 38 -14.16 -43.53 -26.26
CA ASP A 38 -14.53 -44.94 -26.16
C ASP A 38 -13.49 -45.86 -26.84
N ASP A 39 -13.31 -47.07 -26.29
CA ASP A 39 -13.56 -48.32 -27.03
C ASP A 39 -13.18 -49.54 -26.17
N ASP A 40 -14.21 -50.34 -25.86
CA ASP A 40 -14.27 -51.81 -25.87
C ASP A 40 -13.17 -52.64 -25.17
N ASP A 41 -13.53 -53.36 -24.10
CA ASP A 41 -13.95 -54.77 -24.25
C ASP A 41 -14.37 -55.42 -22.92
N ASP A 42 -15.67 -55.74 -22.88
CA ASP A 42 -16.25 -57.06 -22.62
C ASP A 42 -15.95 -57.85 -21.33
N SER A 43 -17.02 -57.92 -20.51
CA SER A 43 -17.58 -59.06 -19.76
C SER A 43 -16.68 -60.02 -18.95
N SER A 44 -17.04 -60.19 -17.67
CA SER A 44 -17.98 -61.25 -17.24
C SER A 44 -18.08 -61.37 -15.71
N SER A 45 -19.32 -61.20 -15.23
CA SER A 45 -20.07 -61.91 -14.16
C SER A 45 -19.39 -62.43 -12.86
N PRO A 46 -20.13 -62.43 -11.72
CA PRO A 46 -19.64 -62.57 -10.35
C PRO A 46 -19.78 -63.99 -9.81
N ASP A 47 -19.16 -64.27 -8.65
CA ASP A 47 -19.39 -65.37 -7.69
C ASP A 47 -18.40 -65.09 -6.52
N ASP A 48 -18.57 -65.45 -5.25
CA ASP A 48 -19.65 -65.80 -4.33
C ASP A 48 -18.91 -65.96 -2.97
N ASP A 49 -19.60 -65.67 -1.87
CA ASP A 49 -19.58 -66.30 -0.52
C ASP A 49 -18.30 -66.93 0.10
N ASP A 50 -18.13 -66.62 1.40
CA ASP A 50 -17.85 -67.53 2.55
C ASP A 50 -16.89 -66.84 3.56
N ASP A 51 -17.39 -66.41 4.73
CA ASP A 51 -17.47 -67.16 6.00
C ASP A 51 -16.08 -67.60 6.52
N ASP A 52 -15.60 -66.96 7.61
CA ASP A 52 -15.37 -67.67 8.88
C ASP A 52 -14.93 -66.73 10.01
N ASP A 53 -15.63 -66.88 11.13
CA ASP A 53 -15.25 -66.47 12.48
C ASP A 53 -13.90 -67.08 12.89
N ASP A 54 -13.00 -66.31 13.52
CA ASP A 54 -12.48 -66.68 14.84
C ASP A 54 -11.94 -65.50 15.67
N ASN A 55 -12.44 -65.50 16.89
CA ASN A 55 -11.98 -64.77 18.05
C ASN A 55 -10.73 -65.45 18.62
N ASP A 56 -9.62 -64.73 18.75
CA ASP A 56 -8.61 -65.02 19.77
C ASP A 56 -8.16 -63.75 20.50
N THR A 57 -8.35 -63.81 21.81
CA THR A 57 -7.84 -62.92 22.85
C THR A 57 -6.65 -63.63 23.46
N ASP A 58 -5.48 -62.98 23.53
CA ASP A 58 -4.65 -62.86 24.75
C ASP A 58 -3.15 -62.70 24.44
N ASP A 59 -2.50 -62.07 25.41
CA ASP A 59 -1.08 -62.10 25.75
C ASP A 59 -0.15 -61.07 25.09
N ASP A 60 -0.10 -59.93 25.78
CA ASP A 60 1.13 -59.28 26.24
C ASP A 60 2.33 -60.25 26.38
N ASP A 61 3.45 -59.91 25.73
CA ASP A 61 4.77 -59.68 26.33
C ASP A 61 5.89 -59.98 25.30
N ASP A 62 6.96 -59.18 25.41
CA ASP A 62 8.31 -59.44 24.90
C ASP A 62 8.66 -58.96 23.47
N THR A 63 8.88 -57.66 23.31
CA THR A 63 10.22 -57.05 23.35
C THR A 63 10.13 -55.64 22.75
N GLY A 64 10.74 -54.65 23.38
CA GLY A 64 10.88 -53.30 22.83
C GLY A 64 11.73 -53.29 21.55
N SER A 65 11.15 -53.72 20.43
CA SER A 65 11.45 -53.12 19.14
C SER A 65 10.69 -51.82 19.12
N THR A 66 11.41 -50.72 19.22
CA THR A 66 10.89 -49.44 18.76
C THR A 66 10.55 -49.62 17.28
N GLU A 67 9.28 -49.87 16.98
CA GLU A 67 8.80 -49.94 15.60
C GLU A 67 8.94 -48.55 14.98
N CYS A 68 9.29 -48.53 13.68
CA CYS A 68 9.30 -47.30 12.90
C CYS A 68 7.86 -46.80 12.78
N VAL A 69 7.65 -45.58 13.26
CA VAL A 69 6.39 -44.84 13.17
C VAL A 69 6.59 -43.82 12.05
N ASP A 70 6.03 -44.14 10.88
CA ASP A 70 6.15 -43.42 9.61
C ASP A 70 4.72 -43.21 9.07
N GLU A 71 4.14 -42.06 9.40
CA GLU A 71 2.74 -41.72 9.15
C GLU A 71 2.42 -41.39 7.69
N ASP A 72 3.38 -40.84 6.94
CA ASP A 72 3.20 -40.43 5.55
C ASP A 72 3.82 -41.40 4.52
N GLY A 73 4.59 -42.38 4.99
CA GLY A 73 5.10 -43.52 4.22
C GLY A 73 6.39 -43.24 3.45
N ASP A 74 7.15 -42.20 3.83
CA ASP A 74 8.37 -41.80 3.14
C ASP A 74 9.65 -42.50 3.67
N GLY A 75 9.51 -43.21 4.80
CA GLY A 75 10.55 -43.98 5.46
C GLY A 75 11.28 -43.26 6.60
N PHE A 76 10.96 -41.99 6.86
CA PHE A 76 11.40 -41.20 8.00
C PHE A 76 10.31 -41.22 9.09
N GLY A 77 10.71 -40.97 10.34
CA GLY A 77 9.77 -40.93 11.47
C GLY A 77 10.37 -41.47 12.77
N GLU A 78 9.54 -41.60 13.81
CA GLU A 78 10.05 -42.01 15.12
C GLU A 78 10.60 -43.44 15.06
N ASN A 79 11.89 -43.60 15.34
CA ASN A 79 12.60 -44.88 15.33
C ASN A 79 12.74 -45.56 13.95
N CYS A 80 12.56 -44.83 12.86
CA CYS A 80 12.82 -45.30 11.51
C CYS A 80 14.33 -45.35 11.20
N GLU A 81 14.74 -46.28 10.31
CA GLU A 81 16.16 -46.40 9.92
C GLU A 81 16.66 -45.18 9.13
N ALA A 82 15.77 -44.47 8.42
CA ALA A 82 16.13 -43.30 7.62
C ALA A 82 16.39 -42.04 8.49
N GLY A 83 15.78 -41.96 9.67
CA GLY A 83 15.93 -40.84 10.58
C GLY A 83 14.58 -40.38 11.13
N ALA A 84 14.62 -39.37 12.00
CA ALA A 84 13.41 -38.69 12.45
C ALA A 84 12.87 -37.81 11.32
N ASP A 85 11.55 -37.79 11.18
CA ASP A 85 10.82 -36.91 10.31
C ASP A 85 10.54 -35.57 11.02
N CYS A 86 10.59 -34.47 10.29
CA CYS A 86 10.21 -33.15 10.80
C CYS A 86 8.75 -32.79 10.50
N ASN A 87 8.07 -33.52 9.62
CA ASN A 87 6.66 -33.36 9.31
C ASN A 87 6.00 -34.69 8.91
N ASP A 88 5.49 -35.40 9.92
CA ASP A 88 4.78 -36.69 9.82
C ASP A 88 3.50 -36.69 8.93
N TYR A 89 3.18 -35.58 8.25
CA TYR A 89 2.03 -35.44 7.36
C TYR A 89 2.40 -35.08 5.91
N ASP A 90 3.69 -34.92 5.58
CA ASP A 90 4.16 -34.54 4.25
C ASP A 90 5.44 -35.28 3.85
N ALA A 91 5.27 -36.35 3.07
CA ALA A 91 6.33 -37.22 2.58
C ALA A 91 7.41 -36.51 1.73
N ALA A 92 7.20 -35.23 1.37
CA ALA A 92 8.21 -34.41 0.71
C ALA A 92 9.11 -33.61 1.68
N ALA A 93 8.79 -33.61 2.97
CA ALA A 93 9.39 -32.75 4.00
C ALA A 93 9.84 -33.58 5.22
N TYR A 94 11.01 -34.20 5.12
CA TYR A 94 11.46 -35.23 6.06
C TYR A 94 12.74 -34.90 6.84
N GLN A 95 13.37 -33.77 6.55
CA GLN A 95 14.57 -33.31 7.25
C GLN A 95 14.55 -31.82 7.55
N VAL A 96 15.18 -31.43 8.67
CA VAL A 96 15.36 -30.01 9.00
C VAL A 96 16.52 -29.45 8.18
N LEU A 97 16.21 -28.51 7.30
CA LEU A 97 17.16 -27.74 6.51
C LEU A 97 17.38 -26.36 7.14
N THR A 98 18.61 -25.86 7.07
CA THR A 98 18.90 -24.45 7.34
C THR A 98 18.73 -23.67 6.05
N GLY A 99 17.88 -22.63 6.09
CA GLY A 99 17.70 -21.69 5.00
C GLY A 99 17.73 -20.25 5.53
N TYR A 100 17.65 -19.31 4.60
CA TYR A 100 17.62 -17.89 4.89
C TYR A 100 16.40 -17.25 4.24
N LEU A 101 15.76 -16.33 4.93
CA LEU A 101 14.71 -15.47 4.39
C LEU A 101 15.33 -14.14 3.96
N ASP A 102 14.68 -13.52 2.98
CA ASP A 102 14.86 -12.13 2.58
C ASP A 102 13.70 -11.36 3.21
N VAL A 103 13.92 -10.86 4.44
CA VAL A 103 12.83 -10.32 5.28
C VAL A 103 12.45 -8.90 4.86
N ASP A 104 13.40 -8.09 4.41
CA ASP A 104 13.16 -6.72 3.94
C ASP A 104 12.90 -6.61 2.42
N SER A 105 12.99 -7.73 1.69
CA SER A 105 12.65 -7.85 0.28
C SER A 105 13.53 -7.01 -0.64
N ASP A 106 14.82 -6.92 -0.33
CA ASP A 106 15.83 -6.29 -1.17
C ASP A 106 16.52 -7.27 -2.15
N GLY A 107 16.27 -8.57 -1.99
CA GLY A 107 16.83 -9.65 -2.81
C GLY A 107 18.06 -10.33 -2.19
N TYR A 108 18.49 -9.89 -1.01
CA TYR A 108 19.61 -10.42 -0.26
C TYR A 108 19.10 -11.06 1.04
N PRO A 109 18.99 -12.39 1.11
CA PRO A 109 18.57 -13.05 2.33
C PRO A 109 19.64 -12.98 3.42
N GLY A 110 19.21 -12.81 4.67
CA GLY A 110 20.09 -12.84 5.84
C GLY A 110 19.52 -13.51 7.08
N THR A 111 18.19 -13.60 7.25
CA THR A 111 17.60 -14.20 8.47
C THR A 111 17.63 -15.73 8.40
N GLU A 112 18.50 -16.33 9.23
CA GLU A 112 18.58 -17.79 9.37
C GLU A 112 17.29 -18.38 9.97
N VAL A 113 16.76 -19.38 9.30
CA VAL A 113 15.57 -20.13 9.72
C VAL A 113 15.83 -21.64 9.59
N SER A 114 15.21 -22.41 10.47
CA SER A 114 15.17 -23.88 10.37
C SER A 114 13.83 -24.29 9.78
N ILE A 115 13.83 -24.92 8.62
CA ILE A 115 12.63 -25.31 7.88
C ILE A 115 12.60 -26.83 7.73
N CYS A 116 11.41 -27.42 7.87
CA CYS A 116 11.21 -28.79 7.47
C CYS A 116 11.09 -28.89 5.94
N GLY A 117 11.93 -29.71 5.31
CA GLY A 117 11.97 -29.86 3.85
C GLY A 117 12.59 -31.19 3.43
N GLY A 118 12.61 -31.43 2.12
CA GLY A 118 13.17 -32.65 1.54
C GLY A 118 14.63 -32.48 1.12
N GLU A 119 14.93 -32.81 -0.15
CA GLU A 119 16.27 -32.66 -0.74
C GLU A 119 16.68 -31.19 -1.01
N ALA A 120 15.71 -30.28 -1.08
CA ALA A 120 15.92 -28.87 -1.38
C ALA A 120 15.09 -28.00 -0.45
N LEU A 121 15.56 -26.77 -0.24
CA LEU A 121 14.79 -25.75 0.47
C LEU A 121 13.47 -25.48 -0.26
N PRO A 122 12.35 -25.32 0.47
CA PRO A 122 11.09 -24.90 -0.12
C PRO A 122 11.20 -23.53 -0.81
N ALA A 123 10.28 -23.24 -1.73
CA ALA A 123 10.25 -21.94 -2.40
C ALA A 123 10.07 -20.80 -1.38
N GLY A 124 10.84 -19.72 -1.54
CA GLY A 124 10.87 -18.58 -0.61
C GLY A 124 12.03 -18.62 0.39
N TYR A 125 12.77 -19.73 0.47
CA TYR A 125 13.98 -19.83 1.29
C TYR A 125 15.23 -19.97 0.43
N PHE A 126 16.32 -19.38 0.91
CA PHE A 126 17.59 -19.30 0.21
C PHE A 126 18.69 -20.08 0.93
N SER A 127 19.67 -20.56 0.19
CA SER A 127 20.79 -21.34 0.73
C SER A 127 22.05 -20.51 1.01
N TYR A 128 21.93 -19.18 1.00
CA TYR A 128 23.01 -18.21 1.19
C TYR A 128 22.52 -17.08 2.08
N SER A 129 23.44 -16.36 2.71
CA SER A 129 23.18 -15.33 3.73
C SER A 129 24.15 -14.16 3.54
N ASP A 130 23.94 -13.42 2.47
CA ASP A 130 24.90 -12.38 2.07
C ASP A 130 24.52 -11.00 2.64
N ASP A 131 23.38 -10.89 3.31
CA ASP A 131 22.93 -9.66 3.96
C ASP A 131 23.45 -9.55 5.41
N CYS A 132 24.03 -8.39 5.72
CA CYS A 132 24.49 -8.03 7.05
C CYS A 132 23.38 -7.48 7.97
N ASN A 133 22.27 -7.00 7.42
CA ASN A 133 21.10 -6.52 8.14
C ASN A 133 19.79 -6.72 7.34
N ASP A 134 19.26 -7.94 7.38
CA ASP A 134 18.00 -8.41 6.75
C ASP A 134 16.72 -7.76 7.28
N ALA A 135 16.84 -6.72 8.09
CA ALA A 135 15.73 -5.86 8.48
C ALA A 135 15.78 -4.49 7.79
N SER A 136 16.74 -4.24 6.91
CA SER A 136 16.99 -2.97 6.24
C SER A 136 17.34 -3.17 4.77
N ALA A 137 16.37 -2.89 3.89
CA ALA A 137 16.53 -3.00 2.43
C ALA A 137 17.58 -2.03 1.83
N MET A 138 18.22 -1.22 2.66
CA MET A 138 19.31 -0.31 2.31
C MET A 138 20.68 -0.85 2.73
N SER A 139 20.73 -1.99 3.42
CA SER A 139 21.93 -2.64 3.89
C SER A 139 22.10 -3.97 3.16
N TYR A 140 22.93 -3.99 2.13
CA TYR A 140 23.19 -5.19 1.33
C TYR A 140 24.55 -5.11 0.64
N PRO A 141 25.12 -6.24 0.18
CA PRO A 141 26.37 -6.24 -0.56
C PRO A 141 26.43 -5.22 -1.70
N GLY A 142 27.25 -4.19 -1.52
CA GLY A 142 27.45 -3.13 -2.51
C GLY A 142 26.42 -1.99 -2.46
N ALA A 143 25.62 -1.88 -1.39
CA ALA A 143 24.81 -0.70 -1.13
C ALA A 143 25.66 0.57 -0.98
N ALA A 144 24.99 1.72 -0.98
CA ALA A 144 25.67 3.01 -0.82
C ALA A 144 25.84 3.33 0.67
N GLU A 145 27.09 3.49 1.09
CA GLU A 145 27.42 3.91 2.46
C GLU A 145 26.91 5.32 2.78
N ILE A 146 26.39 5.49 4.00
CA ILE A 146 26.17 6.80 4.61
C ILE A 146 27.25 7.04 5.67
N PRO A 147 28.23 7.92 5.41
CA PRO A 147 29.38 8.04 6.27
C PRO A 147 29.07 8.46 7.70
N ASP A 148 29.75 7.81 8.64
CA ASP A 148 29.77 8.13 10.06
C ASP A 148 28.39 8.05 10.72
N ASP A 149 27.50 7.16 10.25
CA ASP A 149 26.19 6.92 10.87
C ASP A 149 26.11 5.63 11.72
N GLY A 150 27.21 4.87 11.76
CA GLY A 150 27.39 3.70 12.61
C GLY A 150 26.90 2.38 12.02
N GLU A 151 26.34 2.39 10.81
CA GLU A 151 25.84 1.20 10.12
C GLU A 151 26.79 0.82 8.95
N ASP A 152 26.89 -0.47 8.64
CA ASP A 152 27.66 -1.02 7.51
C ASP A 152 26.66 -1.37 6.41
N GLN A 153 26.33 -0.42 5.53
CA GLN A 153 25.30 -0.63 4.52
C GLN A 153 25.78 -1.55 3.40
N ASP A 154 27.05 -1.49 3.02
CA ASP A 154 27.56 -2.25 1.88
C ASP A 154 28.07 -3.67 2.25
N CYS A 155 27.99 -4.02 3.53
CA CYS A 155 28.44 -5.26 4.15
C CYS A 155 29.94 -5.56 3.93
N GLN A 156 30.80 -4.54 3.79
CA GLN A 156 32.24 -4.70 3.54
C GLN A 156 33.13 -4.56 4.78
N GLY A 157 32.54 -4.59 5.99
CA GLY A 157 33.29 -4.76 7.24
C GLY A 157 33.42 -3.48 8.05
N GLY A 158 32.43 -2.59 7.95
CA GLY A 158 32.18 -1.45 8.82
C GLY A 158 31.86 -0.16 8.08
N ASP A 159 31.14 0.72 8.77
CA ASP A 159 30.79 2.09 8.36
C ASP A 159 31.96 2.88 7.75
N LEU A 160 31.69 3.53 6.64
CA LEU A 160 32.55 4.48 5.96
C LEU A 160 32.82 5.74 6.81
N THR A 161 34.02 5.85 7.39
CA THR A 161 34.45 7.10 8.05
C THR A 161 34.89 8.18 7.05
N ALA A 162 34.43 9.42 7.21
CA ALA A 162 34.87 10.56 6.40
C ALA A 162 36.39 10.80 6.50
N SER A 163 37.04 10.99 5.34
CA SER A 163 38.48 11.25 5.28
C SER A 163 38.90 12.00 4.01
N ASN A 164 40.11 12.56 4.01
CA ASN A 164 40.73 13.21 2.85
C ASN A 164 40.88 12.28 1.62
N ASP A 165 40.77 10.97 1.80
CA ASP A 165 40.91 9.99 0.71
C ASP A 165 39.56 9.69 0.01
N ASN A 166 38.42 10.06 0.63
CA ASN A 166 37.10 9.63 0.17
C ASN A 166 36.06 10.76 0.01
N GLY A 167 36.42 12.03 0.24
CA GLY A 167 35.50 13.14 0.01
C GLY A 167 36.13 14.52 0.13
N ILE A 168 35.31 15.53 -0.13
CA ILE A 168 35.69 16.94 -0.11
C ILE A 168 35.01 17.64 1.07
N PHE A 169 35.77 18.40 1.84
CA PHE A 169 35.32 19.05 3.06
C PHE A 169 34.96 20.52 2.83
N VAL A 170 33.78 20.92 3.31
CA VAL A 170 33.22 22.27 3.18
C VAL A 170 33.00 22.88 4.58
N ASP A 171 33.56 24.06 4.80
CA ASP A 171 33.37 24.86 6.02
C ASP A 171 33.09 26.31 5.62
N GLY A 172 31.84 26.73 5.84
CA GLY A 172 31.34 28.07 5.53
C GLY A 172 32.04 29.20 6.28
N ASP A 173 32.47 28.98 7.53
CA ASP A 173 33.07 30.02 8.38
C ASP A 173 34.56 30.19 8.05
N SER A 174 35.34 29.11 8.20
CA SER A 174 36.81 29.18 8.14
C SER A 174 37.42 28.79 6.79
N GLY A 175 36.65 28.14 5.91
CA GLY A 175 37.10 27.63 4.61
C GLY A 175 37.45 28.69 3.56
N SER A 176 38.10 28.24 2.48
CA SER A 176 38.43 29.08 1.32
C SER A 176 38.30 28.31 0.00
N ASN A 177 37.65 28.89 -1.00
CA ASN A 177 37.53 28.26 -2.33
C ASN A 177 38.85 28.15 -3.12
N ALA A 178 39.95 28.68 -2.57
CA ALA A 178 41.30 28.43 -3.07
C ALA A 178 41.94 27.15 -2.51
N ASN A 179 41.34 26.58 -1.46
CA ASN A 179 41.83 25.39 -0.78
C ASN A 179 41.52 24.12 -1.60
N PRO A 180 42.26 23.02 -1.34
CA PRO A 180 42.01 21.74 -1.99
C PRO A 180 40.74 21.02 -1.51
N GLY A 181 40.13 21.43 -0.40
CA GLY A 181 38.94 20.76 0.15
C GLY A 181 39.26 19.58 1.05
N THR A 182 40.36 19.64 1.79
CA THR A 182 40.74 18.65 2.81
C THR A 182 40.22 19.06 4.19
N MET A 183 40.22 18.15 5.17
CA MET A 183 39.86 18.43 6.55
C MET A 183 40.63 19.62 7.15
N GLU A 184 41.90 19.79 6.79
CA GLU A 184 42.75 20.89 7.27
C GLU A 184 42.64 22.18 6.45
N GLU A 185 42.28 22.06 5.18
CA GLU A 185 42.10 23.18 4.25
C GLU A 185 40.76 22.98 3.50
N PRO A 186 39.61 23.18 4.18
CA PRO A 186 38.30 22.98 3.59
C PRO A 186 37.96 24.10 2.60
N VAL A 187 37.11 23.81 1.62
CA VAL A 187 36.55 24.85 0.75
C VAL A 187 35.44 25.61 1.47
N LYS A 188 35.12 26.81 0.97
CA LYS A 188 34.16 27.70 1.65
C LYS A 188 32.71 27.45 1.25
N THR A 189 32.47 27.08 0.00
CA THR A 189 31.11 26.96 -0.56
C THR A 189 30.84 25.53 -1.00
N VAL A 190 29.60 25.09 -0.84
CA VAL A 190 29.11 23.76 -1.22
C VAL A 190 29.29 23.56 -2.71
N GLN A 191 28.97 24.54 -3.56
CA GLN A 191 29.22 24.43 -5.00
C GLN A 191 30.68 24.14 -5.32
N LYS A 192 31.62 24.73 -4.57
CA LYS A 192 33.04 24.49 -4.81
C LYS A 192 33.45 23.08 -4.38
N GLY A 193 32.81 22.54 -3.34
CA GLY A 193 32.95 21.16 -2.92
C GLY A 193 32.47 20.19 -4.00
N ILE A 194 31.28 20.45 -4.55
CA ILE A 194 30.69 19.69 -5.66
C ILE A 194 31.63 19.68 -6.88
N ASP A 195 32.10 20.86 -7.31
CA ASP A 195 33.03 20.99 -8.45
C ASP A 195 34.33 20.18 -8.30
N LEU A 196 34.76 19.90 -7.07
CA LEU A 196 35.97 19.13 -6.77
C LEU A 196 35.68 17.63 -6.60
N ALA A 197 34.49 17.26 -6.12
CA ALA A 197 34.09 15.88 -5.90
C ALA A 197 33.63 15.17 -7.18
N GLU A 198 33.02 15.89 -8.12
CA GLU A 198 32.51 15.33 -9.37
C GLU A 198 33.63 14.66 -10.19
N GLY A 199 33.49 13.34 -10.40
CA GLY A 199 34.41 12.52 -11.20
C GLY A 199 35.66 12.02 -10.47
N ASP A 200 35.76 12.22 -9.15
CA ASP A 200 36.83 11.66 -8.30
C ASP A 200 36.24 10.86 -7.13
N THR A 201 35.90 11.52 -6.02
CA THR A 201 35.39 10.91 -4.79
C THR A 201 33.87 10.82 -4.73
N GLU A 202 33.17 11.69 -5.49
CA GLU A 202 31.71 11.79 -5.56
C GLU A 202 31.03 12.06 -4.20
N ARG A 203 31.77 12.53 -3.19
CA ARG A 203 31.25 12.84 -1.84
C ARG A 203 31.70 14.21 -1.33
N VAL A 204 30.78 14.92 -0.69
CA VAL A 204 31.01 16.21 -0.04
C VAL A 204 30.54 16.14 1.41
N TYR A 205 31.44 16.45 2.35
CA TYR A 205 31.18 16.54 3.79
C TYR A 205 31.05 18.00 4.18
N ILE A 206 29.89 18.37 4.71
CA ILE A 206 29.50 19.77 4.91
C ILE A 206 29.37 20.03 6.41
N ALA A 207 30.18 20.97 6.89
CA ALA A 207 30.10 21.40 8.28
C ALA A 207 28.80 22.15 8.58
N THR A 208 28.37 22.11 9.83
CA THR A 208 27.25 22.90 10.37
C THR A 208 27.50 24.38 10.13
N GLU A 209 26.63 24.99 9.34
CA GLU A 209 26.56 26.41 9.03
C GLU A 209 25.30 26.65 8.18
N GLU A 210 24.97 27.93 7.97
CA GLU A 210 24.01 28.36 6.94
C GLU A 210 24.77 28.75 5.65
N TYR A 211 24.47 28.04 4.56
CA TYR A 211 25.04 28.25 3.23
C TYR A 211 24.02 28.93 2.33
N ASP A 212 24.19 30.23 2.13
CA ASP A 212 23.39 31.03 1.18
C ASP A 212 23.89 30.81 -0.26
N GLU A 213 23.48 29.70 -0.90
CA GLU A 213 23.83 29.39 -2.29
C GLU A 213 22.78 28.51 -3.00
N ASP A 214 22.69 28.65 -4.31
CA ASP A 214 22.00 27.71 -5.20
C ASP A 214 23.07 26.80 -5.82
N VAL A 215 22.94 25.46 -5.66
CA VAL A 215 23.94 24.50 -6.16
C VAL A 215 23.44 23.71 -7.37
N GLN A 216 24.36 23.43 -8.29
CA GLN A 216 24.16 22.55 -9.44
C GLN A 216 24.94 21.26 -9.25
N VAL A 217 24.25 20.14 -9.44
CA VAL A 217 24.77 18.79 -9.22
C VAL A 217 24.58 17.93 -10.47
N ALA A 218 25.61 17.21 -10.91
CA ALA A 218 25.51 16.18 -11.95
C ALA A 218 25.79 14.76 -11.44
N GLY A 219 26.44 14.59 -10.29
CA GLY A 219 26.75 13.28 -9.74
C GLY A 219 27.57 13.31 -8.45
N VAL A 220 26.95 13.68 -7.32
CA VAL A 220 27.61 13.66 -6.00
C VAL A 220 26.64 13.29 -4.87
N ALA A 221 27.22 12.80 -3.77
CA ALA A 221 26.58 12.68 -2.48
C ALA A 221 26.96 13.85 -1.57
N LEU A 222 25.97 14.44 -0.90
CA LEU A 222 26.11 15.56 0.04
C LEU A 222 25.74 15.10 1.45
N TYR A 223 26.67 15.21 2.40
CA TYR A 223 26.45 14.79 3.77
C TYR A 223 26.61 16.00 4.71
N GLY A 224 25.52 16.39 5.37
CA GLY A 224 25.54 17.39 6.44
C GLY A 224 25.79 16.77 7.82
N GLY A 225 25.80 17.62 8.84
CA GLY A 225 25.91 17.18 10.24
C GLY A 225 27.33 17.24 10.82
N TYR A 226 28.31 17.80 10.13
CA TYR A 226 29.70 17.78 10.60
C TYR A 226 30.06 18.98 11.48
N ASP A 227 30.81 18.78 12.57
CA ASP A 227 31.46 19.87 13.30
C ASP A 227 32.82 20.18 12.67
N ALA A 228 33.04 21.39 12.15
CA ALA A 228 34.31 21.77 11.52
C ALA A 228 35.53 21.70 12.47
N ALA A 229 35.32 21.66 13.80
CA ALA A 229 36.40 21.61 14.77
C ALA A 229 37.13 20.25 14.79
N ASP A 230 36.40 19.16 14.59
CA ASP A 230 36.95 17.80 14.63
C ASP A 230 36.39 16.83 13.57
N TRP A 231 35.49 17.31 12.72
CA TRP A 231 34.76 16.55 11.69
C TRP A 231 33.99 15.35 12.24
N SER A 232 33.56 15.41 13.51
CA SER A 232 32.56 14.48 14.03
C SER A 232 31.18 14.78 13.44
N ARG A 233 30.39 13.73 13.23
CA ARG A 233 29.07 13.83 12.61
C ARG A 233 27.96 13.62 13.64
N ASP A 234 27.02 14.56 13.69
CA ASP A 234 25.78 14.52 14.47
C ASP A 234 24.75 15.42 13.79
N ILE A 235 23.81 14.84 13.03
CA ILE A 235 22.86 15.58 12.20
C ILE A 235 21.84 16.40 13.03
N GLU A 236 21.62 16.04 14.30
CA GLU A 236 20.70 16.78 15.18
C GLU A 236 21.41 17.93 15.90
N ALA A 237 22.68 17.73 16.30
CA ALA A 237 23.44 18.75 17.02
C ALA A 237 24.11 19.77 16.09
N ASN A 238 24.45 19.35 14.86
CA ASN A 238 25.24 20.12 13.90
C ASN A 238 24.43 20.36 12.61
N GLU A 239 23.27 21.01 12.71
CA GLU A 239 22.40 21.26 11.56
C GLU A 239 23.17 22.00 10.43
N THR A 240 23.10 21.45 9.21
CA THR A 240 23.66 22.05 8.00
C THR A 240 22.51 22.57 7.15
N GLU A 241 22.48 23.88 6.89
CA GLU A 241 21.40 24.52 6.15
C GLU A 241 21.88 25.02 4.78
N LEU A 242 21.17 24.64 3.72
CA LEU A 242 21.36 25.16 2.37
C LEU A 242 20.18 26.04 1.98
N THR A 243 20.40 27.34 1.94
CA THR A 243 19.36 28.34 1.70
C THR A 243 19.51 28.92 0.29
N ALA A 244 18.48 28.79 -0.53
CA ALA A 244 18.50 29.36 -1.87
C ALA A 244 18.70 30.88 -1.86
N THR A 245 19.36 31.40 -2.89
CA THR A 245 19.48 32.84 -3.12
C THR A 245 18.59 33.30 -4.28
N VAL A 246 18.15 32.39 -5.15
CA VAL A 246 17.32 32.70 -6.32
C VAL A 246 16.10 31.81 -6.48
N ALA A 247 16.24 30.48 -6.56
CA ALA A 247 15.07 29.62 -6.84
C ALA A 247 15.30 28.14 -6.55
N TYR A 248 16.54 27.64 -6.63
CA TYR A 248 16.85 26.22 -6.64
C TYR A 248 18.02 25.96 -5.68
N PRO A 249 17.74 25.70 -4.39
CA PRO A 249 18.78 25.30 -3.44
C PRO A 249 19.63 24.17 -4.03
N ILE A 250 18.97 23.14 -4.58
CA ILE A 250 19.62 22.07 -5.35
C ILE A 250 18.96 21.94 -6.73
N GLU A 251 19.76 22.12 -7.78
CA GLU A 251 19.41 21.82 -9.16
C GLU A 251 20.21 20.59 -9.65
N VAL A 252 19.51 19.52 -10.02
CA VAL A 252 20.13 18.32 -10.58
C VAL A 252 20.12 18.39 -12.10
N ALA A 253 21.27 18.16 -12.72
CA ALA A 253 21.44 18.17 -14.17
C ALA A 253 20.62 17.07 -14.87
N SER A 254 20.40 17.21 -16.18
CA SER A 254 19.73 16.16 -16.96
C SER A 254 20.56 14.88 -16.95
N ASP A 255 19.91 13.74 -16.72
CA ASP A 255 20.54 12.42 -16.54
C ASP A 255 21.63 12.41 -15.44
N GLY A 256 21.63 13.41 -14.55
CA GLY A 256 22.53 13.50 -13.40
C GLY A 256 21.91 12.90 -12.15
N TRP A 257 22.70 12.70 -11.11
CA TRP A 257 22.22 12.14 -9.85
C TRP A 257 22.68 12.96 -8.65
N VAL A 258 21.87 12.96 -7.59
CA VAL A 258 22.24 13.50 -6.28
C VAL A 258 21.82 12.54 -5.19
N ARG A 259 22.72 12.33 -4.24
CA ARG A 259 22.40 11.77 -2.93
C ARG A 259 22.55 12.86 -1.88
N ALA A 260 21.66 12.93 -0.91
CA ALA A 260 21.87 13.80 0.23
C ALA A 260 21.37 13.19 1.52
N ASP A 261 22.11 13.45 2.61
CA ASP A 261 21.75 13.01 3.95
C ASP A 261 22.08 14.08 5.01
N GLY A 262 21.17 14.29 5.96
CA GLY A 262 21.39 15.19 7.10
C GLY A 262 21.47 16.67 6.73
N LEU A 263 20.70 17.11 5.74
CA LEU A 263 20.60 18.52 5.31
C LEU A 263 19.23 19.11 5.63
N THR A 264 19.22 20.41 5.96
CA THR A 264 18.03 21.24 5.88
C THR A 264 18.13 22.11 4.62
N ILE A 265 17.13 22.02 3.75
CA ILE A 265 17.05 22.76 2.49
C ILE A 265 15.98 23.83 2.62
N ASN A 266 16.36 25.10 2.46
CA ASN A 266 15.46 26.23 2.57
C ASN A 266 15.25 26.88 1.20
N GLY A 267 14.02 26.82 0.69
CA GLY A 267 13.60 27.63 -0.45
C GLY A 267 13.51 29.12 -0.07
N ILE A 268 13.39 30.00 -1.07
CA ILE A 268 13.18 31.43 -0.81
C ILE A 268 11.71 31.78 -0.68
N ASP A 269 11.44 32.91 -0.03
CA ASP A 269 10.10 33.45 0.16
C ASP A 269 9.62 34.34 -0.98
N THR A 270 10.43 34.63 -2.02
CA THR A 270 10.02 35.48 -3.16
C THR A 270 9.92 34.73 -4.49
N GLY A 271 8.74 34.67 -5.12
CA GLY A 271 8.59 34.16 -6.50
C GLY A 271 8.22 32.68 -6.62
N ALA A 272 8.96 31.90 -7.44
CA ALA A 272 8.81 30.45 -7.53
C ALA A 272 9.85 29.80 -6.62
N SER A 273 9.43 29.05 -5.62
CA SER A 273 10.31 28.46 -4.63
C SER A 273 10.39 26.95 -4.85
N PHE A 274 11.59 26.42 -4.98
CA PHE A 274 11.84 24.98 -5.02
C PHE A 274 12.72 24.62 -3.83
N GLY A 275 12.51 23.45 -3.23
CA GLY A 275 13.53 22.81 -2.41
C GLY A 275 14.57 22.16 -3.32
N VAL A 276 14.10 21.26 -4.19
CA VAL A 276 14.94 20.54 -5.16
C VAL A 276 14.30 20.53 -6.55
N PHE A 277 15.12 20.76 -7.56
CA PHE A 277 14.72 20.74 -8.96
C PHE A 277 15.55 19.73 -9.77
N GLY A 278 14.94 18.61 -10.13
CA GLY A 278 15.48 17.62 -11.05
C GLY A 278 15.12 17.94 -12.50
N ASN A 279 16.15 18.09 -13.34
CA ASN A 279 15.96 18.13 -14.79
C ASN A 279 15.57 16.73 -15.34
N PRO A 280 15.13 16.59 -16.61
CA PRO A 280 14.75 15.29 -17.17
C PRO A 280 15.82 14.21 -16.98
N GLY A 281 15.40 13.02 -16.56
CA GLY A 281 16.29 11.89 -16.28
C GLY A 281 17.06 11.98 -14.95
N ALA A 282 16.85 13.01 -14.13
CA ALA A 282 17.57 13.16 -12.86
C ALA A 282 17.22 12.06 -11.86
N GLU A 283 18.22 11.56 -11.14
CA GLU A 283 18.07 10.64 -10.01
C GLU A 283 18.27 11.39 -8.69
N ILE A 284 17.27 11.34 -7.82
CA ILE A 284 17.24 12.04 -6.53
C ILE A 284 17.07 10.98 -5.45
N THR A 285 18.01 10.91 -4.51
CA THR A 285 17.97 9.99 -3.37
C THR A 285 18.26 10.76 -2.10
N PHE A 286 17.28 10.89 -1.21
CA PHE A 286 17.41 11.64 0.02
C PHE A 286 17.05 10.79 1.23
N SER A 287 17.84 10.93 2.29
CA SER A 287 17.64 10.28 3.59
C SER A 287 17.79 11.30 4.72
N ARG A 288 16.89 11.32 5.71
CA ARG A 288 17.02 12.20 6.90
C ARG A 288 17.19 13.69 6.52
N LEU A 289 16.34 14.19 5.63
CA LEU A 289 16.33 15.59 5.17
C LEU A 289 15.14 16.36 5.72
N ARG A 290 15.33 17.67 5.91
CA ARG A 290 14.23 18.65 6.05
C ARG A 290 14.22 19.58 4.85
N ILE A 291 13.06 19.84 4.27
CA ILE A 291 12.86 20.75 3.14
C ILE A 291 11.80 21.77 3.53
N ASN A 292 12.20 23.03 3.64
CA ASN A 292 11.32 24.15 3.94
C ASN A 292 11.01 24.92 2.66
N THR A 293 9.73 25.07 2.32
CA THR A 293 9.30 25.81 1.13
C THR A 293 8.28 26.89 1.46
N PHE A 294 8.44 28.03 0.79
CA PHE A 294 7.64 29.24 0.98
C PHE A 294 7.09 29.69 -0.38
N ALA A 295 5.86 30.19 -0.48
CA ALA A 295 5.33 30.60 -1.79
C ALA A 295 4.51 31.90 -1.74
N ASP A 296 5.20 33.05 -1.71
CA ASP A 296 4.58 34.37 -1.84
C ASP A 296 4.19 34.75 -3.31
N GLY A 297 4.12 33.81 -4.24
CA GLY A 297 4.13 34.19 -5.67
C GLY A 297 3.54 33.18 -6.64
N THR A 298 4.40 32.53 -7.43
CA THR A 298 4.03 31.73 -8.62
C THR A 298 3.88 30.23 -8.35
N GLY A 299 4.09 29.81 -7.10
CA GLY A 299 3.96 28.44 -6.62
C GLY A 299 5.22 27.95 -5.89
N GLY A 300 5.07 26.90 -5.08
CA GLY A 300 6.15 26.30 -4.30
C GLY A 300 6.23 24.78 -4.51
N PHE A 301 7.44 24.24 -4.58
CA PHE A 301 7.72 22.81 -4.79
C PHE A 301 8.70 22.33 -3.73
N GLY A 302 8.36 21.32 -2.93
CA GLY A 302 9.35 20.63 -2.07
C GLY A 302 10.39 19.93 -2.94
N VAL A 303 9.95 18.88 -3.63
CA VAL A 303 10.74 18.15 -4.63
C VAL A 303 10.02 18.19 -5.97
N TYR A 304 10.69 18.68 -7.00
CA TYR A 304 10.24 18.56 -8.38
C TYR A 304 11.23 17.69 -9.15
N ASN A 305 10.78 16.62 -9.79
CA ASN A 305 11.59 15.84 -10.71
C ASN A 305 10.92 15.75 -12.10
N GLY A 306 11.68 16.19 -13.11
CA GLY A 306 11.27 16.22 -14.51
C GLY A 306 11.06 14.83 -15.12
N SER A 307 10.77 14.83 -16.43
CA SER A 307 10.33 13.61 -17.12
C SER A 307 11.35 12.46 -17.03
N GLY A 308 10.91 11.30 -16.53
CA GLY A 308 11.65 10.04 -16.63
C GLY A 308 12.79 9.84 -15.63
N GLY A 309 12.89 10.69 -14.62
CA GLY A 309 13.86 10.53 -13.52
C GLY A 309 13.43 9.52 -12.45
N LEU A 310 14.31 9.31 -11.47
CA LEU A 310 14.05 8.51 -10.27
C LEU A 310 14.05 9.43 -9.05
N THR A 311 13.10 9.23 -8.14
CA THR A 311 13.08 9.91 -6.85
C THR A 311 12.87 8.89 -5.75
N TYR A 312 13.79 8.84 -4.79
CA TYR A 312 13.73 8.01 -3.58
C TYR A 312 13.87 8.93 -2.36
N LEU A 313 12.89 8.91 -1.46
CA LEU A 313 12.85 9.72 -0.25
C LEU A 313 12.66 8.81 0.96
N GLU A 314 13.55 8.91 1.94
CA GLU A 314 13.48 8.16 3.20
C GLU A 314 13.67 9.12 4.38
N ASP A 315 12.80 9.05 5.39
CA ASP A 315 12.87 9.96 6.55
C ASP A 315 12.93 11.45 6.16
N VAL A 316 12.21 11.85 5.11
CA VAL A 316 12.19 13.22 4.60
C VAL A 316 10.99 13.98 5.16
N VAL A 317 11.24 15.17 5.70
CA VAL A 317 10.20 16.11 6.13
C VAL A 317 10.14 17.28 5.16
N ILE A 318 8.96 17.57 4.60
CA ILE A 318 8.69 18.72 3.75
C ILE A 318 7.71 19.63 4.47
N ASP A 319 8.19 20.76 4.96
CA ASP A 319 7.39 21.80 5.59
C ASP A 319 7.07 22.91 4.57
N MET A 320 5.80 23.21 4.41
CA MET A 320 5.29 24.18 3.44
C MET A 320 4.48 25.24 4.18
N THR A 321 4.87 26.51 4.05
CA THR A 321 4.22 27.62 4.78
C THR A 321 3.84 28.77 3.83
N ASP A 322 2.70 29.41 4.12
CA ASP A 322 2.22 30.70 3.58
C ASP A 322 2.14 30.82 2.05
N ASN A 323 0.93 30.60 1.49
CA ASN A 323 0.77 30.45 0.05
C ASN A 323 -0.56 30.99 -0.46
N SER A 324 -0.49 32.02 -1.30
CA SER A 324 -1.61 32.47 -2.14
C SER A 324 -1.69 31.77 -3.50
N SER A 325 -0.74 30.87 -3.77
CA SER A 325 -0.53 30.17 -5.05
C SER A 325 -0.44 28.66 -4.85
N SER A 326 -0.27 27.90 -5.95
CA SER A 326 -0.25 26.44 -5.88
C SER A 326 1.00 25.88 -5.19
N LEU A 327 0.81 24.86 -4.36
CA LEU A 327 1.87 24.14 -3.67
C LEU A 327 1.94 22.68 -4.12
N TYR A 328 3.16 22.17 -4.20
CA TYR A 328 3.46 20.78 -4.51
C TYR A 328 4.48 20.28 -3.48
N GLY A 329 4.10 19.35 -2.61
CA GLY A 329 5.07 18.72 -1.72
C GLY A 329 6.10 17.94 -2.54
N VAL A 330 5.62 17.00 -3.35
CA VAL A 330 6.40 16.30 -4.36
C VAL A 330 5.68 16.32 -5.70
N GLN A 331 6.41 16.60 -6.78
CA GLN A 331 5.95 16.38 -8.15
C GLN A 331 6.94 15.49 -8.91
N GLN A 332 6.45 14.33 -9.37
CA GLN A 332 7.16 13.41 -10.25
C GLN A 332 6.48 13.36 -11.63
N VAL A 333 7.25 13.51 -12.70
CA VAL A 333 6.74 13.35 -14.07
C VAL A 333 7.38 12.13 -14.73
N GLY A 334 6.62 11.07 -15.01
CA GLY A 334 7.17 9.80 -15.49
C GLY A 334 8.17 9.15 -14.52
N GLY A 335 8.81 8.06 -14.93
CA GLY A 335 9.84 7.40 -14.12
C GLY A 335 9.31 6.77 -12.83
N LEU A 336 10.19 6.65 -11.82
CA LEU A 336 9.90 6.00 -10.54
C LEU A 336 9.91 7.04 -9.41
N PHE A 337 8.91 6.95 -8.53
CA PHE A 337 8.89 7.62 -7.25
C PHE A 337 8.72 6.59 -6.14
N THR A 338 9.61 6.63 -5.14
CA THR A 338 9.50 5.84 -3.92
C THR A 338 9.67 6.78 -2.73
N ALA A 339 8.79 6.64 -1.76
CA ALA A 339 8.87 7.37 -0.51
C ALA A 339 8.54 6.44 0.66
N ASP A 340 9.42 6.39 1.64
CA ASP A 340 9.19 5.76 2.93
C ASP A 340 9.38 6.77 4.05
N ASN A 341 8.46 6.78 5.03
CA ASN A 341 8.45 7.76 6.11
C ASN A 341 8.55 9.24 5.64
N LEU A 342 7.95 9.55 4.49
CA LEU A 342 7.84 10.93 4.00
C LEU A 342 6.76 11.66 4.77
N ARG A 343 7.10 12.80 5.37
CA ARG A 343 6.15 13.68 6.05
C ARG A 343 6.01 15.00 5.31
N ILE A 344 4.82 15.31 4.83
CA ILE A 344 4.49 16.60 4.21
C ILE A 344 3.53 17.35 5.14
N LEU A 345 3.94 18.53 5.60
CA LEU A 345 3.13 19.42 6.41
C LEU A 345 2.89 20.73 5.65
N ALA A 346 1.63 21.06 5.39
CA ALA A 346 1.26 22.31 4.74
C ALA A 346 0.43 23.19 5.69
N THR A 347 0.87 24.43 5.92
CA THR A 347 0.19 25.36 6.83
C THR A 347 -0.16 26.68 6.16
N GLY A 348 -1.36 27.20 6.41
CA GLY A 348 -1.81 28.50 5.91
C GLY A 348 -2.05 28.56 4.40
N THR A 349 -2.30 27.42 3.76
CA THR A 349 -2.50 27.31 2.31
C THR A 349 -3.82 27.95 1.86
N THR A 350 -3.78 28.88 0.91
CA THR A 350 -5.00 29.44 0.28
C THR A 350 -5.12 29.13 -1.22
N GLY A 351 -4.00 28.77 -1.87
CA GLY A 351 -3.98 28.27 -3.25
C GLY A 351 -4.30 26.77 -3.37
N THR A 352 -3.99 26.17 -4.53
CA THR A 352 -4.19 24.72 -4.73
C THR A 352 -3.05 23.93 -4.14
N PHE A 353 -3.34 23.00 -3.25
CA PHE A 353 -2.34 22.10 -2.67
C PHE A 353 -2.34 20.73 -3.35
N TYR A 354 -1.14 20.21 -3.61
CA TYR A 354 -0.85 18.83 -3.99
C TYR A 354 0.20 18.30 -3.01
N GLY A 355 -0.13 17.29 -2.20
CA GLY A 355 0.86 16.60 -1.37
C GLY A 355 1.86 15.87 -2.24
N VAL A 356 1.39 14.83 -2.94
CA VAL A 356 2.17 14.11 -3.97
C VAL A 356 1.44 14.16 -5.31
N LEU A 357 2.11 14.66 -6.34
CA LEU A 357 1.65 14.66 -7.72
C LEU A 357 2.51 13.74 -8.58
N LEU A 358 1.94 12.61 -9.02
CA LEU A 358 2.51 11.72 -10.02
C LEU A 358 1.84 12.00 -11.36
N ALA A 359 2.61 12.39 -12.38
CA ALA A 359 2.09 12.78 -13.68
C ALA A 359 2.72 11.98 -14.82
N GLY A 360 1.96 11.79 -15.90
CA GLY A 360 2.41 10.98 -17.03
C GLY A 360 2.54 9.51 -16.63
N SER A 361 3.41 8.75 -17.28
CA SER A 361 3.57 7.30 -17.02
C SER A 361 4.45 7.01 -15.79
N ALA A 362 4.30 7.78 -14.71
CA ALA A 362 5.03 7.54 -13.47
C ALA A 362 4.49 6.30 -12.74
N TYR A 363 5.36 5.66 -11.96
CA TYR A 363 4.99 4.66 -10.98
C TYR A 363 5.42 5.15 -9.59
N GLY A 364 4.48 5.21 -8.65
CA GLY A 364 4.73 5.64 -7.28
C GLY A 364 4.58 4.52 -6.27
N MET A 365 5.47 4.47 -5.29
CA MET A 365 5.34 3.69 -4.07
C MET A 365 5.45 4.63 -2.88
N VAL A 366 4.45 4.64 -2.02
CA VAL A 366 4.41 5.52 -0.83
C VAL A 366 4.09 4.66 0.38
N THR A 367 5.04 4.52 1.29
CA THR A 367 4.94 3.67 2.48
C THR A 367 5.16 4.49 3.75
N ASN A 368 4.45 4.15 4.83
CA ASN A 368 4.62 4.73 6.16
C ASN A 368 4.63 6.27 6.21
N SER A 369 3.99 6.91 5.24
CA SER A 369 4.14 8.34 4.99
C SER A 369 2.96 9.13 5.54
N SER A 370 3.08 10.45 5.62
CA SER A 370 1.98 11.31 6.04
C SER A 370 1.90 12.60 5.25
N VAL A 371 0.68 13.03 4.96
CA VAL A 371 0.37 14.36 4.42
C VAL A 371 -0.63 15.02 5.34
N VAL A 372 -0.29 16.18 5.89
CA VAL A 372 -1.14 16.93 6.82
C VAL A 372 -1.32 18.36 6.31
N VAL A 373 -2.56 18.80 6.17
CA VAL A 373 -2.91 20.16 5.73
C VAL A 373 -3.65 20.90 6.85
N ASP A 374 -3.02 21.94 7.38
CA ASP A 374 -3.60 22.89 8.33
C ASP A 374 -3.79 24.25 7.65
N GLY A 375 -4.84 24.37 6.84
CA GLY A 375 -5.09 25.59 6.07
C GLY A 375 -6.43 25.58 5.33
N PRO A 376 -6.93 26.76 4.92
CA PRO A 376 -8.24 26.90 4.29
C PRO A 376 -8.28 26.44 2.82
N SER A 377 -7.33 25.65 2.33
CA SER A 377 -7.39 25.07 0.99
C SER A 377 -6.64 23.73 0.98
N ALA A 378 -7.40 22.64 0.97
CA ALA A 378 -6.92 21.29 0.69
C ALA A 378 -7.59 20.79 -0.57
N ASN A 379 -6.79 20.43 -1.58
CA ASN A 379 -7.31 20.00 -2.88
C ASN A 379 -6.92 18.56 -3.18
N TYR A 380 -5.64 18.20 -3.06
CA TYR A 380 -5.17 16.83 -3.33
C TYR A 380 -4.14 16.39 -2.29
N GLY A 381 -4.45 15.35 -1.52
CA GLY A 381 -3.43 14.65 -0.72
C GLY A 381 -2.45 13.96 -1.66
N ILE A 382 -2.98 13.06 -2.51
CA ILE A 382 -2.24 12.43 -3.59
C ILE A 382 -3.02 12.52 -4.91
N LEU A 383 -2.34 12.89 -5.98
CA LEU A 383 -2.84 12.88 -7.35
C LEU A 383 -1.93 12.06 -8.26
N ALA A 384 -2.43 10.95 -8.79
CA ALA A 384 -1.80 10.16 -9.84
C ALA A 384 -2.54 10.37 -11.18
N SER A 385 -1.97 11.18 -12.08
CA SER A 385 -2.56 11.54 -13.38
C SER A 385 -1.81 10.87 -14.54
N GLY A 386 -2.42 9.83 -15.10
CA GLY A 386 -1.82 8.92 -16.08
C GLY A 386 -0.81 7.95 -15.47
N ALA A 387 -0.65 7.99 -14.14
CA ALA A 387 0.34 7.29 -13.34
C ALA A 387 -0.32 6.19 -12.51
N SER A 388 0.46 5.15 -12.18
CA SER A 388 0.02 4.11 -11.24
C SER A 388 0.68 4.30 -9.88
N ILE A 389 0.02 3.86 -8.82
CA ILE A 389 0.49 4.08 -7.46
C ILE A 389 0.17 2.90 -6.54
N GLU A 390 1.13 2.58 -5.68
CA GLU A 390 0.97 1.77 -4.49
C GLU A 390 1.14 2.64 -3.25
N MET A 391 0.23 2.53 -2.30
CA MET A 391 0.26 3.28 -1.04
C MET A 391 0.00 2.33 0.12
N ARG A 392 0.91 2.29 1.10
CA ARG A 392 0.77 1.45 2.29
C ARG A 392 1.01 2.21 3.58
N GLY A 393 0.24 1.93 4.63
CA GLY A 393 0.51 2.49 5.96
C GLY A 393 0.54 4.03 6.00
N THR A 394 -0.12 4.70 5.05
CA THR A 394 0.00 6.14 4.84
C THR A 394 -1.20 6.88 5.41
N THR A 395 -0.94 8.01 6.07
CA THR A 395 -1.96 8.86 6.68
C THR A 395 -2.12 10.17 5.90
N LEU A 396 -3.33 10.45 5.43
CA LEU A 396 -3.69 11.70 4.77
C LEU A 396 -4.70 12.45 5.65
N ASP A 397 -4.30 13.55 6.26
CA ASP A 397 -5.19 14.47 6.98
C ASP A 397 -5.31 15.77 6.19
N MET A 398 -6.45 15.94 5.53
CA MET A 398 -6.69 17.04 4.62
C MET A 398 -7.29 18.27 5.31
N GLY A 399 -7.66 18.20 6.59
CA GLY A 399 -8.30 19.31 7.30
C GLY A 399 -9.59 19.82 6.62
N ASP A 400 -10.00 21.04 6.99
CA ASP A 400 -11.18 21.71 6.44
C ASP A 400 -10.84 22.49 5.16
N SER A 401 -11.73 22.47 4.16
CA SER A 401 -11.49 23.14 2.87
C SER A 401 -12.77 23.71 2.25
N PRO A 402 -12.83 25.00 1.86
CA PRO A 402 -13.97 25.60 1.19
C PRO A 402 -14.15 25.11 -0.26
N GLY A 403 -13.22 24.28 -0.76
CA GLY A 403 -13.19 23.76 -2.12
C GLY A 403 -13.58 22.29 -2.23
N VAL A 404 -13.24 21.71 -3.39
CA VAL A 404 -13.34 20.26 -3.60
C VAL A 404 -12.05 19.63 -3.13
N THR A 405 -12.16 18.65 -2.24
CA THR A 405 -11.01 17.97 -1.63
C THR A 405 -10.96 16.52 -2.09
N TYR A 406 -9.78 16.08 -2.51
CA TYR A 406 -9.48 14.69 -2.81
C TYR A 406 -8.42 14.22 -1.82
N GLY A 407 -8.71 13.19 -1.02
CA GLY A 407 -7.67 12.49 -0.27
C GLY A 407 -6.70 11.87 -1.27
N VAL A 408 -7.23 10.99 -2.13
CA VAL A 408 -6.51 10.42 -3.26
C VAL A 408 -7.31 10.55 -4.56
N LEU A 409 -6.65 10.92 -5.64
CA LEU A 409 -7.19 10.84 -7.01
C LEU A 409 -6.23 10.10 -7.94
N VAL A 410 -6.65 8.96 -8.47
CA VAL A 410 -5.97 8.21 -9.54
C VAL A 410 -6.78 8.35 -10.82
N ALA A 411 -6.21 8.99 -11.83
CA ALA A 411 -6.85 9.26 -13.11
C ALA A 411 -6.01 8.70 -14.25
N GLY A 412 -6.36 7.51 -14.75
CA GLY A 412 -5.73 6.86 -15.91
C GLY A 412 -4.59 5.89 -15.57
N GLY A 413 -4.60 5.30 -14.37
CA GLY A 413 -3.60 4.31 -13.92
C GLY A 413 -4.18 3.22 -13.02
N ALA A 414 -3.32 2.34 -12.52
CA ALA A 414 -3.66 1.31 -11.53
C ALA A 414 -3.39 1.80 -10.10
N ALA A 415 -4.10 1.25 -9.12
CA ALA A 415 -3.97 1.63 -7.72
C ALA A 415 -3.94 0.42 -6.79
N SER A 416 -3.04 0.42 -5.80
CA SER A 416 -3.04 -0.55 -4.70
C SER A 416 -2.90 0.19 -3.39
N PHE A 417 -3.96 0.23 -2.57
CA PHE A 417 -3.99 0.96 -1.30
C PHE A 417 -4.25 -0.02 -0.16
N ILE A 418 -3.27 -0.16 0.74
CA ILE A 418 -3.28 -1.13 1.83
C ILE A 418 -3.01 -0.42 3.16
N ASP A 419 -3.79 -0.63 4.21
CA ASP A 419 -3.53 -0.10 5.57
C ASP A 419 -3.43 1.44 5.65
N ASN A 420 -4.19 2.19 4.86
CA ASN A 420 -4.10 3.66 4.85
C ASN A 420 -5.22 4.33 5.66
N ASP A 421 -4.95 5.50 6.23
CA ASP A 421 -5.95 6.35 6.89
C ASP A 421 -6.12 7.66 6.10
N VAL A 422 -7.33 7.93 5.61
CA VAL A 422 -7.68 9.15 4.89
C VAL A 422 -8.76 9.88 5.65
N THR A 423 -8.41 11.02 6.23
CA THR A 423 -9.31 11.91 6.93
C THR A 423 -9.47 13.23 6.18
N ILE A 424 -10.72 13.60 5.91
CA ILE A 424 -11.10 14.88 5.31
C ILE A 424 -12.05 15.58 6.27
N GLY A 425 -11.76 16.82 6.62
CA GLY A 425 -12.61 17.65 7.48
C GLY A 425 -13.86 18.17 6.77
N GLU A 426 -14.36 19.33 7.20
CA GLU A 426 -15.51 19.99 6.59
C GLU A 426 -15.16 20.57 5.21
N THR A 427 -15.95 20.24 4.17
CA THR A 427 -15.64 20.70 2.81
C THR A 427 -16.81 21.16 1.96
N ALA A 428 -16.55 21.77 0.80
CA ALA A 428 -17.63 22.00 -0.18
C ALA A 428 -18.03 20.71 -0.91
N SER A 429 -17.07 19.86 -1.27
CA SER A 429 -17.30 18.49 -1.75
C SER A 429 -16.04 17.68 -1.51
N ALA A 430 -16.19 16.39 -1.25
CA ALA A 430 -15.05 15.54 -0.90
C ALA A 430 -15.10 14.21 -1.65
N PHE A 431 -13.91 13.71 -1.94
CA PHE A 431 -13.66 12.36 -2.40
C PHE A 431 -12.55 11.79 -1.52
N GLY A 432 -12.85 10.77 -0.71
CA GLY A 432 -11.83 10.09 0.09
C GLY A 432 -10.78 9.47 -0.81
N MET A 433 -11.19 8.50 -1.62
CA MET A 433 -10.38 7.90 -2.68
C MET A 433 -11.16 7.86 -3.99
N MET A 434 -10.65 8.53 -5.02
CA MET A 434 -11.24 8.55 -6.35
C MET A 434 -10.34 7.86 -7.38
N LEU A 435 -10.88 6.89 -8.08
CA LEU A 435 -10.21 6.07 -9.08
C LEU A 435 -10.93 6.26 -10.42
N ALA A 436 -10.56 7.27 -11.23
CA ALA A 436 -11.39 7.72 -12.36
C ALA A 436 -10.64 8.36 -13.56
N PRO A 437 -10.55 7.69 -14.74
CA PRO A 437 -10.79 6.27 -14.95
C PRO A 437 -9.59 5.44 -14.44
N ALA A 438 -9.80 4.37 -13.69
CA ALA A 438 -8.71 3.47 -13.31
C ALA A 438 -8.67 2.21 -14.19
N TYR A 439 -7.47 1.66 -14.39
CA TYR A 439 -7.28 0.36 -15.08
C TYR A 439 -7.58 -0.84 -14.18
N GLY A 440 -7.70 -0.60 -12.87
CA GLY A 440 -8.03 -1.56 -11.83
C GLY A 440 -7.52 -1.04 -10.49
N GLY A 441 -7.94 -1.68 -9.41
CA GLY A 441 -7.32 -1.42 -8.12
C GLY A 441 -7.68 -2.38 -7.00
N GLN A 442 -6.87 -2.33 -5.96
CA GLN A 442 -7.08 -3.03 -4.69
C GLN A 442 -7.12 -2.01 -3.57
N LEU A 443 -8.12 -2.13 -2.70
CA LEU A 443 -8.31 -1.31 -1.51
C LEU A 443 -8.45 -2.29 -0.35
N ILE A 444 -7.42 -2.45 0.48
CA ILE A 444 -7.38 -3.42 1.56
C ILE A 444 -7.12 -2.69 2.88
N ASN A 445 -7.95 -2.94 3.90
CA ASN A 445 -7.74 -2.39 5.25
C ASN A 445 -7.56 -0.86 5.33
N ASN A 446 -8.23 -0.11 4.45
CA ASN A 446 -8.16 1.35 4.49
C ASN A 446 -9.26 1.91 5.38
N ARG A 447 -8.93 2.94 6.16
CA ARG A 447 -9.87 3.80 6.88
C ARG A 447 -10.07 5.09 6.10
N ILE A 448 -11.32 5.43 5.84
CA ILE A 448 -11.71 6.67 5.15
C ILE A 448 -12.78 7.35 5.99
N GLN A 449 -12.49 8.58 6.42
CA GLN A 449 -13.37 9.41 7.22
C GLN A 449 -13.55 10.75 6.53
N ILE A 450 -14.80 11.08 6.18
CA ILE A 450 -15.15 12.39 5.63
C ILE A 450 -16.09 13.09 6.61
N GLY A 451 -15.76 14.34 6.95
CA GLY A 451 -16.61 15.22 7.76
C GLY A 451 -17.87 15.70 7.01
N GLU A 452 -18.49 16.75 7.54
CA GLU A 452 -19.68 17.34 6.90
C GLU A 452 -19.32 18.11 5.62
N GLY A 453 -20.32 18.30 4.76
CA GLY A 453 -20.18 18.88 3.44
C GLY A 453 -21.22 19.93 3.11
N LEU A 454 -20.87 20.88 2.25
CA LEU A 454 -21.82 21.80 1.60
C LEU A 454 -22.32 21.32 0.23
N GLY A 455 -21.89 20.13 -0.21
CA GLY A 455 -22.16 19.56 -1.53
C GLY A 455 -22.16 18.03 -1.52
N SER A 456 -21.57 17.40 -2.53
CA SER A 456 -21.52 15.94 -2.63
C SER A 456 -20.26 15.38 -1.94
N LEU A 457 -20.42 14.25 -1.27
CA LEU A 457 -19.37 13.56 -0.53
C LEU A 457 -19.30 12.11 -0.99
N TYR A 458 -18.13 11.66 -1.40
CA TYR A 458 -17.89 10.28 -1.82
C TYR A 458 -16.74 9.66 -1.02
N GLY A 459 -16.98 8.56 -0.32
CA GLY A 459 -15.92 7.83 0.40
C GLY A 459 -14.92 7.23 -0.59
N ILE A 460 -15.36 6.21 -1.32
CA ILE A 460 -14.66 5.59 -2.43
C ILE A 460 -15.47 5.81 -3.70
N TYR A 461 -14.85 6.48 -4.67
CA TYR A 461 -15.39 6.68 -6.00
C TYR A 461 -14.56 5.91 -7.01
N SER A 462 -15.20 5.12 -7.85
CA SER A 462 -14.56 4.41 -8.94
C SER A 462 -15.29 4.68 -10.25
N SER A 463 -14.52 5.02 -11.29
CA SER A 463 -14.91 4.83 -12.66
C SER A 463 -13.85 4.01 -13.37
N GLY A 464 -14.25 2.90 -14.00
CA GLY A 464 -13.34 2.02 -14.71
C GLY A 464 -13.30 2.29 -16.20
N VAL A 465 -12.23 1.82 -16.85
CA VAL A 465 -12.34 1.42 -18.26
C VAL A 465 -12.99 0.04 -18.36
N PRO A 466 -13.53 -0.37 -19.53
CA PRO A 466 -13.94 -1.74 -19.73
C PRO A 466 -12.80 -2.71 -19.36
N PHE A 467 -13.18 -3.79 -18.69
CA PHE A 467 -12.35 -4.87 -18.10
C PHE A 467 -11.54 -4.52 -16.84
N ALA A 468 -11.66 -3.30 -16.30
CA ALA A 468 -11.06 -2.97 -15.00
C ALA A 468 -11.78 -3.71 -13.85
N THR A 469 -10.98 -4.19 -12.88
CA THR A 469 -11.48 -4.80 -11.63
C THR A 469 -11.12 -3.91 -10.45
N LEU A 470 -12.09 -3.64 -9.58
CA LEU A 470 -11.85 -3.03 -8.28
C LEU A 470 -12.22 -4.03 -7.17
N THR A 471 -11.24 -4.33 -6.33
CA THR A 471 -11.40 -5.20 -5.16
C THR A 471 -11.24 -4.36 -3.91
N ALA A 472 -12.27 -4.30 -3.08
CA ALA A 472 -12.28 -3.67 -1.78
C ALA A 472 -12.44 -4.76 -0.70
N MET A 473 -11.52 -4.85 0.24
CA MET A 473 -11.53 -5.81 1.34
C MET A 473 -11.21 -5.10 2.65
N ASN A 474 -11.94 -5.43 3.71
CA ASN A 474 -11.65 -4.99 5.07
C ASN A 474 -11.57 -3.46 5.21
N ASN A 475 -12.26 -2.67 4.37
CA ASN A 475 -12.18 -1.22 4.48
C ASN A 475 -13.20 -0.69 5.48
N ARG A 476 -12.89 0.45 6.10
CA ARG A 476 -13.83 1.25 6.89
C ARG A 476 -14.06 2.56 6.18
N VAL A 477 -15.31 2.84 5.83
CA VAL A 477 -15.68 4.09 5.16
C VAL A 477 -16.82 4.77 5.91
N PHE A 478 -16.53 5.95 6.42
CA PHE A 478 -17.51 6.84 7.03
C PHE A 478 -17.61 8.13 6.23
N VAL A 479 -18.83 8.52 5.87
CA VAL A 479 -19.11 9.77 5.18
C VAL A 479 -20.11 10.61 5.96
N GLY A 480 -19.72 11.84 6.31
CA GLY A 480 -20.59 12.78 7.01
C GLY A 480 -21.71 13.35 6.14
N ASN A 481 -22.47 14.28 6.73
CA ASN A 481 -23.68 14.84 6.14
C ASN A 481 -23.39 15.94 5.12
N GLY A 482 -24.09 15.94 3.98
CA GLY A 482 -24.02 17.01 2.98
C GLY A 482 -25.30 17.15 2.16
N PRO A 483 -25.66 18.37 1.68
CA PRO A 483 -26.88 18.63 0.92
C PRO A 483 -26.91 18.01 -0.50
N GLY A 484 -25.77 17.50 -0.98
CA GLY A 484 -25.62 16.81 -2.26
C GLY A 484 -25.78 15.29 -2.16
N GLU A 485 -25.14 14.58 -3.09
CA GLU A 485 -25.05 13.11 -3.03
C GLU A 485 -24.03 12.72 -1.96
N THR A 486 -24.46 11.93 -0.98
CA THR A 486 -23.60 11.39 0.08
C THR A 486 -23.52 9.88 -0.14
N ILE A 487 -22.35 9.41 -0.59
CA ILE A 487 -22.15 8.02 -1.00
C ILE A 487 -20.83 7.46 -0.49
N ALA A 488 -20.88 6.45 0.37
CA ALA A 488 -19.67 5.84 0.89
C ALA A 488 -18.91 5.05 -0.18
N PHE A 489 -19.61 4.28 -1.02
CA PHE A 489 -19.02 3.57 -2.16
C PHE A 489 -19.80 3.82 -3.43
N TYR A 490 -19.13 4.36 -4.44
CA TYR A 490 -19.73 4.63 -5.73
C TYR A 490 -18.87 4.05 -6.84
N SER A 491 -19.45 3.19 -7.67
CA SER A 491 -18.79 2.58 -8.82
C SER A 491 -19.57 2.83 -10.10
N THR A 492 -18.87 3.31 -11.12
CA THR A 492 -19.39 3.57 -12.46
C THR A 492 -18.57 2.81 -13.50
N SER A 493 -19.21 2.16 -14.47
CA SER A 493 -18.53 1.62 -15.68
C SER A 493 -17.42 0.55 -15.47
N SER A 494 -17.27 -0.01 -14.26
CA SER A 494 -16.35 -1.13 -13.98
C SER A 494 -17.05 -2.49 -14.19
N PRO A 495 -16.52 -3.42 -15.00
CA PRO A 495 -17.19 -4.71 -15.21
C PRO A 495 -17.12 -5.69 -14.04
N LEU A 496 -16.16 -5.53 -13.13
CA LEU A 496 -16.11 -6.31 -11.90
C LEU A 496 -15.78 -5.41 -10.70
N PHE A 497 -16.71 -5.37 -9.75
CA PHE A 497 -16.55 -4.70 -8.48
C PHE A 497 -16.81 -5.72 -7.37
N SER A 498 -15.88 -5.83 -6.42
CA SER A 498 -16.05 -6.66 -5.23
C SER A 498 -15.81 -5.81 -4.00
N ALA A 499 -16.73 -5.86 -3.04
CA ALA A 499 -16.52 -5.38 -1.68
C ALA A 499 -16.78 -6.53 -0.70
N ASN A 500 -15.78 -6.85 0.11
CA ASN A 500 -15.84 -7.91 1.11
C ASN A 500 -15.45 -7.34 2.48
N ASN A 501 -16.11 -7.82 3.54
CA ASN A 501 -15.80 -7.48 4.94
C ASN A 501 -15.65 -5.97 5.20
N THR A 502 -16.41 -5.14 4.48
CA THR A 502 -16.26 -3.69 4.54
C THR A 502 -17.32 -3.11 5.46
N LEU A 503 -16.89 -2.22 6.34
CA LEU A 503 -17.78 -1.43 7.19
C LEU A 503 -18.06 -0.09 6.53
N ILE A 504 -19.34 0.16 6.28
CA ILE A 504 -19.84 1.32 5.57
C ILE A 504 -20.84 2.03 6.46
N ALA A 505 -20.54 3.27 6.82
CA ALA A 505 -21.42 4.09 7.64
C ALA A 505 -21.45 5.54 7.15
N GLY A 506 -22.45 6.30 7.57
CA GLY A 506 -22.49 7.72 7.27
C GLY A 506 -23.84 8.37 7.51
N GLU A 507 -23.81 9.69 7.62
CA GLU A 507 -24.98 10.52 7.85
C GLU A 507 -25.41 11.17 6.53
N GLY A 508 -26.67 11.00 6.11
CA GLY A 508 -27.20 11.59 4.87
C GLY A 508 -28.00 12.88 5.07
N SER A 509 -28.14 13.70 4.03
CA SER A 509 -29.15 14.77 4.00
C SER A 509 -30.37 14.39 3.16
N ILE A 510 -31.45 15.10 3.45
CA ILE A 510 -32.84 15.15 2.91
C ILE A 510 -33.06 14.89 1.38
N SER A 511 -32.02 14.80 0.54
CA SER A 511 -32.15 14.83 -0.93
C SER A 511 -31.83 13.53 -1.68
N ILE A 512 -30.62 12.95 -1.55
CA ILE A 512 -30.16 11.73 -2.27
C ILE A 512 -29.00 11.09 -1.48
N GLY A 513 -29.24 10.02 -0.72
CA GLY A 513 -28.20 9.24 -0.02
C GLY A 513 -28.18 7.79 -0.52
N ALA A 514 -27.01 7.27 -0.88
CA ALA A 514 -26.82 5.87 -1.24
C ALA A 514 -25.52 5.37 -0.61
N TYR A 515 -25.50 4.29 0.15
CA TYR A 515 -24.23 3.85 0.75
C TYR A 515 -23.37 3.08 -0.23
N VAL A 516 -24.01 2.26 -1.07
CA VAL A 516 -23.37 1.63 -2.23
C VAL A 516 -24.12 1.97 -3.50
N GLY A 517 -23.47 2.65 -4.44
CA GLY A 517 -24.03 3.00 -5.75
C GLY A 517 -23.31 2.31 -6.89
N LEU A 518 -24.04 1.51 -7.67
CA LEU A 518 -23.52 0.77 -8.82
C LEU A 518 -24.21 1.24 -10.10
N THR A 519 -23.43 1.77 -11.03
CA THR A 519 -23.94 2.17 -12.34
C THR A 519 -23.07 1.61 -13.45
N THR A 520 -23.70 1.14 -14.52
CA THR A 520 -22.96 0.59 -15.65
C THR A 520 -23.66 0.86 -16.97
N THR A 521 -22.85 0.93 -18.03
CA THR A 521 -23.32 0.94 -19.42
C THR A 521 -23.26 -0.44 -20.07
N GLU A 522 -22.62 -1.43 -19.41
CA GLU A 522 -22.44 -2.81 -19.85
C GLU A 522 -22.88 -3.81 -18.76
N ILE A 523 -23.11 -5.07 -19.08
CA ILE A 523 -23.44 -6.06 -18.04
C ILE A 523 -22.15 -6.35 -17.25
N SER A 524 -22.13 -5.95 -15.98
CA SER A 524 -21.03 -6.15 -15.04
C SER A 524 -21.48 -7.05 -13.90
N SER A 525 -20.60 -7.91 -13.38
CA SER A 525 -20.89 -8.66 -12.15
C SER A 525 -20.31 -7.91 -10.96
N SER A 526 -21.13 -7.64 -9.96
CA SER A 526 -20.71 -7.03 -8.70
C SER A 526 -20.94 -8.00 -7.55
N TYR A 527 -20.06 -7.95 -6.56
CA TYR A 527 -20.08 -8.80 -5.39
C TYR A 527 -20.01 -7.91 -4.16
N LEU A 528 -21.01 -8.04 -3.30
CA LEU A 528 -21.06 -7.45 -1.98
C LEU A 528 -21.24 -8.62 -1.02
N VAL A 529 -20.17 -8.98 -0.31
CA VAL A 529 -20.15 -10.14 0.59
C VAL A 529 -19.72 -9.71 1.98
N ASN A 530 -20.41 -10.16 3.03
CA ASN A 530 -19.98 -9.96 4.43
C ASN A 530 -19.78 -8.47 4.80
N ASN A 531 -20.58 -7.54 4.28
CA ASN A 531 -20.42 -6.12 4.62
C ASN A 531 -21.42 -5.69 5.70
N VAL A 532 -21.04 -4.70 6.52
CA VAL A 532 -21.98 -3.97 7.39
C VAL A 532 -22.24 -2.62 6.74
N ILE A 533 -23.48 -2.35 6.37
CA ILE A 533 -23.87 -1.14 5.66
C ILE A 533 -24.91 -0.40 6.48
N GLN A 534 -24.43 0.51 7.32
CA GLN A 534 -25.24 1.26 8.25
C GLN A 534 -25.75 2.57 7.62
N SER A 535 -27.06 2.75 7.61
CA SER A 535 -27.71 4.02 7.23
C SER A 535 -28.33 4.75 8.43
N ASP A 536 -27.88 5.97 8.71
CA ASP A 536 -28.38 6.82 9.81
C ASP A 536 -29.63 7.64 9.43
N GLU A 537 -30.43 8.05 10.44
CA GLU A 537 -31.63 8.89 10.28
C GLU A 537 -31.29 10.31 9.76
N GLY A 538 -31.71 10.65 8.52
CA GLY A 538 -31.58 12.05 8.07
C GLY A 538 -32.43 12.49 6.88
N SER A 539 -33.01 11.56 6.11
CA SER A 539 -33.56 11.85 4.79
C SER A 539 -34.91 11.19 4.46
N THR A 540 -35.60 11.78 3.48
CA THR A 540 -36.89 11.27 2.95
C THR A 540 -36.71 10.36 1.73
N SER A 541 -35.48 9.95 1.44
CA SER A 541 -35.05 9.24 0.22
C SER A 541 -33.71 8.54 0.47
N GLU A 542 -33.69 7.63 1.45
CA GLU A 542 -32.52 6.83 1.83
C GLU A 542 -32.61 5.42 1.24
N TRP A 543 -31.47 4.89 0.82
CA TRP A 543 -31.34 3.49 0.41
C TRP A 543 -29.94 2.95 0.67
N THR A 544 -29.87 1.68 1.08
CA THR A 544 -28.62 1.00 1.43
C THR A 544 -27.81 0.69 0.17
N VAL A 545 -28.46 0.04 -0.81
CA VAL A 545 -27.86 -0.31 -2.10
C VAL A 545 -28.64 0.33 -3.25
N TYR A 546 -27.93 0.99 -4.15
CA TYR A 546 -28.47 1.66 -5.33
C TYR A 546 -27.90 1.11 -6.61
N MET A 547 -28.78 0.76 -7.55
CA MET A 547 -28.42 0.31 -8.89
C MET A 547 -29.17 1.09 -9.94
N THR A 548 -28.47 1.53 -11.00
CA THR A 548 -29.08 2.25 -12.13
C THR A 548 -28.56 1.77 -13.47
N THR A 549 -29.37 1.96 -14.51
CA THR A 549 -29.00 1.63 -15.89
C THR A 549 -28.69 2.83 -16.76
N GLY A 550 -27.70 2.64 -17.63
CA GLY A 550 -27.77 3.06 -19.04
C GLY A 550 -28.52 2.05 -19.91
N ALA A 551 -27.80 1.31 -20.77
CA ALA A 551 -28.35 0.29 -21.67
C ALA A 551 -28.38 -1.14 -21.06
N ALA A 552 -27.73 -1.36 -19.92
CA ALA A 552 -27.63 -2.63 -19.19
C ALA A 552 -27.69 -2.37 -17.66
N LEU A 553 -28.20 -3.34 -16.88
CA LEU A 553 -28.14 -3.37 -15.41
C LEU A 553 -26.88 -4.11 -14.95
N PRO A 554 -26.25 -3.69 -13.83
CA PRO A 554 -25.28 -4.54 -13.16
C PRO A 554 -25.99 -5.80 -12.63
N VAL A 555 -25.24 -6.90 -12.62
CA VAL A 555 -25.65 -8.18 -12.04
C VAL A 555 -25.01 -8.27 -10.66
N LEU A 556 -25.81 -8.21 -9.61
CA LEU A 556 -25.34 -8.14 -8.22
C LEU A 556 -25.47 -9.50 -7.53
N ASN A 557 -24.39 -9.90 -6.84
CA ASN A 557 -24.40 -10.92 -5.80
C ASN A 557 -24.30 -10.18 -4.46
N LEU A 558 -25.31 -10.30 -3.61
CA LEU A 558 -25.44 -9.62 -2.33
C LEU A 558 -25.54 -10.68 -1.23
N LEU A 559 -24.43 -11.12 -0.65
CA LEU A 559 -24.39 -12.27 0.26
C LEU A 559 -23.97 -11.83 1.66
N ASN A 560 -24.66 -12.30 2.70
CA ASN A 560 -24.21 -12.11 4.10
C ASN A 560 -23.96 -10.65 4.48
N ASN A 561 -24.70 -9.70 3.90
CA ASN A 561 -24.57 -8.30 4.28
C ASN A 561 -25.59 -7.97 5.35
N ASP A 562 -25.15 -7.19 6.32
CA ASP A 562 -26.04 -6.48 7.21
C ASP A 562 -26.40 -5.14 6.55
N LEU A 563 -27.69 -4.96 6.27
CA LEU A 563 -28.26 -3.77 5.66
C LEU A 563 -28.91 -2.87 6.71
N ALA A 564 -28.34 -2.86 7.92
CA ALA A 564 -28.82 -2.14 9.09
C ALA A 564 -29.10 -0.66 8.83
N GLY A 565 -30.26 -0.19 9.26
CA GLY A 565 -30.50 1.24 9.36
C GLY A 565 -31.79 1.54 10.12
N GLU A 566 -31.79 2.64 10.88
CA GLU A 566 -32.96 3.04 11.64
C GLU A 566 -34.14 3.45 10.74
N SER A 567 -33.89 3.80 9.46
CA SER A 567 -34.93 4.08 8.45
C SER A 567 -34.46 4.15 6.97
N PRO A 568 -33.94 3.11 6.31
CA PRO A 568 -34.08 3.07 4.86
C PRO A 568 -35.54 2.73 4.52
N ASP A 569 -36.25 3.65 3.87
CA ASP A 569 -37.51 3.32 3.16
C ASP A 569 -37.26 2.29 2.03
N CYS A 570 -35.99 1.94 1.75
CA CYS A 570 -35.56 1.13 0.63
C CYS A 570 -34.20 0.43 0.83
N LEU A 571 -34.18 -0.88 1.07
CA LEU A 571 -32.94 -1.66 1.19
C LEU A 571 -32.18 -1.72 -0.14
N VAL A 572 -32.88 -2.08 -1.21
CA VAL A 572 -32.31 -2.17 -2.56
C VAL A 572 -33.14 -1.35 -3.54
N LYS A 573 -32.55 -0.27 -4.03
CA LYS A 573 -33.15 0.60 -5.04
C LYS A 573 -32.62 0.26 -6.42
N VAL A 574 -33.52 -0.11 -7.33
CA VAL A 574 -33.20 -0.43 -8.74
C VAL A 574 -33.93 0.53 -9.67
N ASN A 575 -33.18 1.45 -10.29
CA ASN A 575 -33.74 2.57 -11.06
C ASN A 575 -34.78 3.34 -10.21
N ALA A 576 -36.06 3.28 -10.58
CA ALA A 576 -37.18 3.87 -9.85
C ALA A 576 -37.92 2.86 -8.94
N GLY A 577 -37.55 1.57 -8.99
CA GLY A 577 -38.09 0.53 -8.14
C GLY A 577 -37.35 0.43 -6.81
N CYS A 578 -38.00 -0.15 -5.82
CA CYS A 578 -37.50 -0.24 -4.46
C CYS A 578 -37.94 -1.56 -3.81
N VAL A 579 -36.99 -2.25 -3.17
CA VAL A 579 -37.21 -3.44 -2.35
C VAL A 579 -37.01 -3.04 -0.89
N THR A 580 -38.02 -3.25 -0.05
CA THR A 580 -38.08 -2.73 1.32
C THR A 580 -38.12 -3.82 2.38
N ASP A 581 -38.34 -5.07 1.97
CA ASP A 581 -38.43 -6.22 2.88
C ASP A 581 -37.20 -7.11 2.67
N ILE A 582 -36.52 -7.45 3.75
CA ILE A 582 -35.30 -8.27 3.69
C ILE A 582 -35.56 -9.68 3.15
N GLY A 583 -36.78 -10.21 3.36
CA GLY A 583 -37.21 -11.47 2.74
C GLY A 583 -37.29 -11.35 1.22
N ASP A 584 -37.89 -10.26 0.70
CA ASP A 584 -37.92 -9.97 -0.74
C ASP A 584 -36.52 -9.73 -1.33
N VAL A 585 -35.61 -9.14 -0.55
CA VAL A 585 -34.18 -9.01 -0.95
C VAL A 585 -33.58 -10.40 -1.12
N ASN A 586 -33.69 -11.25 -0.09
CA ASN A 586 -33.13 -12.59 -0.04
C ASN A 586 -33.76 -13.56 -1.05
N GLU A 587 -35.02 -13.36 -1.44
CA GLU A 587 -35.66 -14.11 -2.54
C GLU A 587 -35.06 -13.79 -3.93
N CYS A 588 -34.25 -12.73 -4.03
CA CYS A 588 -33.54 -12.34 -5.25
C CYS A 588 -34.47 -12.14 -6.48
N ALA A 589 -35.74 -11.78 -6.24
CA ALA A 589 -36.78 -11.67 -7.27
C ALA A 589 -36.80 -10.28 -7.96
N TRP A 590 -35.82 -9.43 -7.69
CA TRP A 590 -35.71 -8.07 -8.21
C TRP A 590 -34.70 -7.98 -9.38
N VAL A 591 -34.85 -6.95 -10.20
CA VAL A 591 -34.11 -6.86 -11.47
C VAL A 591 -32.63 -6.55 -11.21
N GLY A 592 -31.73 -7.33 -11.81
CA GLY A 592 -30.29 -7.19 -11.61
C GLY A 592 -29.74 -8.08 -10.49
N CYS A 593 -30.59 -8.80 -9.76
CA CYS A 593 -30.14 -9.80 -8.79
C CYS A 593 -29.65 -11.08 -9.48
N ARG A 594 -28.53 -11.62 -9.03
CA ARG A 594 -28.06 -12.97 -9.35
C ARG A 594 -28.15 -13.91 -8.17
N GLU A 595 -27.74 -13.41 -7.01
CA GLU A 595 -27.81 -14.12 -5.73
C GLU A 595 -27.95 -13.07 -4.62
N ALA A 596 -28.78 -13.33 -3.63
CA ALA A 596 -28.99 -12.41 -2.52
C ALA A 596 -29.18 -13.10 -1.17
N SER A 597 -28.72 -14.34 -0.99
CA SER A 597 -28.97 -15.09 0.24
C SER A 597 -28.20 -14.55 1.46
N GLY A 598 -28.78 -14.75 2.64
CA GLY A 598 -28.09 -14.51 3.91
C GLY A 598 -27.96 -13.04 4.31
N ASN A 599 -28.72 -12.10 3.76
CA ASN A 599 -28.69 -10.72 4.25
C ASN A 599 -29.65 -10.52 5.43
N LEU A 600 -29.31 -9.59 6.31
CA LEU A 600 -30.15 -9.12 7.41
C LEU A 600 -30.39 -7.61 7.33
N ASP A 601 -31.43 -7.18 8.01
CA ASP A 601 -31.80 -5.80 8.27
C ASP A 601 -32.14 -5.73 9.76
N ASP A 602 -31.10 -5.70 10.59
CA ASP A 602 -31.17 -5.66 12.05
C ASP A 602 -29.96 -4.88 12.59
N GLU A 603 -29.98 -4.47 13.85
CA GLU A 603 -28.80 -3.80 14.43
C GLU A 603 -27.66 -4.83 14.59
N PRO A 604 -26.42 -4.52 14.13
CA PRO A 604 -25.31 -5.45 14.23
C PRO A 604 -24.86 -5.75 15.67
N ASP A 605 -25.22 -4.90 16.64
CA ASP A 605 -24.82 -4.97 18.04
C ASP A 605 -23.30 -5.10 18.22
N LEU A 606 -22.58 -4.05 17.80
CA LEU A 606 -21.11 -3.99 17.89
C LEU A 606 -20.64 -3.52 19.28
N VAL A 607 -19.50 -4.04 19.76
CA VAL A 607 -19.01 -3.78 21.13
C VAL A 607 -18.71 -2.29 21.40
N ASP A 608 -17.91 -1.62 20.57
CA ASP A 608 -17.61 -0.18 20.70
C ASP A 608 -17.15 0.42 19.35
N PRO A 609 -18.06 0.57 18.38
CA PRO A 609 -17.72 1.05 17.04
C PRO A 609 -17.17 2.49 17.03
N ALA A 610 -17.52 3.29 18.05
CA ALA A 610 -17.00 4.65 18.23
C ALA A 610 -15.49 4.65 18.57
N MET A 611 -15.01 3.65 19.31
CA MET A 611 -13.59 3.44 19.56
C MET A 611 -12.91 2.56 18.50
N GLY A 612 -13.65 2.13 17.47
CA GLY A 612 -13.15 1.28 16.39
C GLY A 612 -13.08 -0.21 16.75
N ASN A 613 -13.79 -0.65 17.79
CA ASN A 613 -13.98 -2.06 18.09
C ASN A 613 -15.30 -2.52 17.46
N PHE A 614 -15.17 -3.29 16.38
CA PHE A 614 -16.28 -3.76 15.57
C PHE A 614 -16.66 -5.22 15.80
N ALA A 615 -16.12 -5.82 16.87
CA ALA A 615 -16.51 -7.16 17.28
C ALA A 615 -18.02 -7.23 17.57
N LEU A 616 -18.65 -8.32 17.16
CA LEU A 616 -20.03 -8.66 17.54
C LEU A 616 -20.11 -8.93 19.04
N VAL A 617 -21.18 -8.44 19.69
CA VAL A 617 -21.50 -8.90 21.06
C VAL A 617 -22.13 -10.30 21.01
N ASP A 618 -22.04 -11.05 22.12
CA ASP A 618 -22.54 -12.43 22.24
C ASP A 618 -24.06 -12.62 22.04
N THR A 619 -24.82 -11.53 21.95
CA THR A 619 -26.25 -11.52 21.66
C THR A 619 -26.61 -11.04 20.26
N SER A 620 -25.62 -10.73 19.42
CA SER A 620 -25.85 -10.16 18.10
C SER A 620 -26.71 -11.10 17.23
N PRO A 621 -27.69 -10.58 16.47
CA PRO A 621 -28.50 -11.37 15.55
C PRO A 621 -27.71 -11.85 14.31
N LEU A 622 -26.49 -11.35 14.10
CA LEU A 622 -25.65 -11.66 12.95
C LEU A 622 -24.90 -13.00 13.10
N ILE A 623 -24.79 -13.50 14.34
CA ILE A 623 -24.06 -14.73 14.67
C ILE A 623 -24.78 -15.96 14.08
N ASP A 624 -24.03 -16.79 13.36
CA ASP A 624 -24.43 -18.02 12.68
C ASP A 624 -25.62 -17.86 11.70
N ALA A 625 -25.91 -16.63 11.27
CA ALA A 625 -27.10 -16.30 10.49
C ALA A 625 -26.89 -16.32 8.96
N GLY A 626 -25.64 -16.37 8.52
CA GLY A 626 -25.23 -16.29 7.12
C GLY A 626 -25.28 -17.62 6.37
N VAL A 627 -24.96 -17.56 5.09
CA VAL A 627 -24.80 -18.73 4.20
C VAL A 627 -23.35 -18.85 3.74
N ASN A 628 -22.92 -20.03 3.27
CA ASN A 628 -21.59 -20.16 2.67
C ASN A 628 -21.52 -19.43 1.32
N PRO A 629 -20.76 -18.34 1.17
CA PRO A 629 -20.75 -17.53 -0.07
C PRO A 629 -19.91 -18.15 -1.20
N ALA A 630 -19.06 -19.15 -0.92
CA ALA A 630 -18.07 -19.69 -1.85
C ALA A 630 -18.63 -20.15 -3.23
N PRO A 631 -19.82 -20.79 -3.33
CA PRO A 631 -20.37 -21.20 -4.62
C PRO A 631 -20.67 -20.03 -5.58
N TRP A 632 -20.81 -18.82 -5.04
CA TRP A 632 -21.27 -17.64 -5.77
C TRP A 632 -20.19 -16.56 -5.91
N ALA A 633 -19.15 -16.57 -5.06
CA ALA A 633 -18.04 -15.61 -5.06
C ALA A 633 -16.61 -16.22 -5.21
N PRO A 634 -16.37 -17.23 -6.07
CA PRO A 634 -15.11 -17.98 -6.06
C PRO A 634 -13.88 -17.20 -6.55
N ASP A 635 -14.03 -16.25 -7.48
CA ASP A 635 -12.89 -15.54 -8.11
C ASP A 635 -12.74 -14.08 -7.63
N ALA A 636 -13.81 -13.47 -7.11
CA ALA A 636 -13.86 -12.04 -6.79
C ALA A 636 -13.51 -11.71 -5.33
N ALA A 637 -13.64 -12.71 -4.44
CA ALA A 637 -13.36 -12.56 -3.02
C ALA A 637 -12.08 -13.30 -2.57
N GLY A 638 -11.51 -14.19 -3.39
CA GLY A 638 -10.28 -14.93 -3.05
C GLY A 638 -10.39 -15.61 -1.67
N ASP A 639 -9.32 -15.53 -0.88
CA ASP A 639 -9.32 -16.03 0.50
C ASP A 639 -10.16 -15.17 1.47
N ALA A 640 -10.58 -13.96 1.08
CA ALA A 640 -11.27 -13.01 1.97
C ALA A 640 -12.69 -13.42 2.38
N ILE A 641 -13.26 -14.50 1.80
CA ILE A 641 -14.51 -15.08 2.35
C ILE A 641 -14.25 -15.96 3.57
N TRP A 642 -13.02 -16.44 3.74
CA TRP A 642 -12.63 -17.36 4.80
C TRP A 642 -11.98 -16.65 5.98
N TYR A 643 -11.80 -15.33 5.89
CA TYR A 643 -11.27 -14.49 6.95
C TYR A 643 -12.14 -13.24 7.08
N ASP A 644 -12.33 -12.76 8.30
CA ASP A 644 -13.06 -11.52 8.58
C ASP A 644 -12.18 -10.26 8.48
N TYR A 645 -12.67 -9.14 9.03
CA TYR A 645 -11.95 -7.87 9.06
C TYR A 645 -10.68 -7.94 9.92
N GLU A 646 -10.74 -8.62 11.06
CA GLU A 646 -9.67 -8.85 12.03
C GLU A 646 -8.72 -10.01 11.65
N MET A 647 -9.02 -10.69 10.53
CA MET A 647 -8.31 -11.86 9.99
C MET A 647 -8.57 -13.17 10.76
N ASP A 648 -9.68 -13.25 11.48
CA ASP A 648 -10.17 -14.48 12.11
C ASP A 648 -10.84 -15.39 11.07
N VAL A 649 -10.68 -16.71 11.25
CA VAL A 649 -11.15 -17.73 10.30
C VAL A 649 -12.67 -17.86 10.35
N ARG A 650 -13.30 -17.90 9.16
CA ARG A 650 -14.74 -18.16 8.99
C ARG A 650 -15.03 -19.54 8.39
N PRO A 651 -16.13 -20.20 8.78
CA PRO A 651 -16.91 -19.94 9.99
C PRO A 651 -16.19 -20.50 11.23
N ALA A 652 -16.30 -19.81 12.36
CA ALA A 652 -15.86 -20.27 13.67
C ALA A 652 -16.99 -20.99 14.43
N GLY A 653 -18.25 -20.67 14.12
CA GLY A 653 -19.47 -21.22 14.72
C GLY A 653 -20.14 -22.35 13.94
N ASP A 654 -21.46 -22.49 14.14
CA ASP A 654 -22.32 -23.44 13.42
C ASP A 654 -22.57 -23.00 11.96
N GLY A 655 -22.35 -21.71 11.65
CA GLY A 655 -22.54 -21.11 10.33
C GLY A 655 -21.64 -19.91 10.11
N PHE A 656 -21.77 -19.26 8.95
CA PHE A 656 -21.11 -17.99 8.69
C PHE A 656 -21.82 -16.89 9.46
N ASP A 657 -21.06 -15.96 10.04
CA ASP A 657 -21.64 -14.73 10.54
C ASP A 657 -21.92 -13.76 9.39
N ILE A 658 -22.95 -12.93 9.59
CA ILE A 658 -23.31 -11.86 8.66
C ILE A 658 -22.49 -10.62 8.99
N GLY A 659 -22.08 -9.86 7.97
CA GLY A 659 -21.28 -8.65 8.16
C GLY A 659 -19.77 -8.93 8.28
N ALA A 660 -19.03 -7.91 8.70
CA ALA A 660 -17.58 -7.80 8.50
C ALA A 660 -16.73 -8.48 9.57
N ASP A 661 -17.32 -8.85 10.71
CA ASP A 661 -16.69 -9.53 11.84
C ASP A 661 -17.20 -10.98 11.95
N GLU A 662 -16.37 -11.88 12.48
CA GLU A 662 -16.75 -13.23 12.92
C GLU A 662 -16.67 -13.31 14.45
N PHE A 663 -17.77 -13.69 15.09
CA PHE A 663 -17.88 -13.75 16.52
C PHE A 663 -17.03 -14.89 17.11
N LEU A 664 -16.09 -14.51 17.96
CA LEU A 664 -15.31 -15.43 18.78
C LEU A 664 -15.73 -15.33 20.27
N PRO A 665 -16.22 -16.44 20.90
CA PRO A 665 -16.77 -16.42 22.26
C PRO A 665 -15.78 -16.31 23.42
#